data_AF-A0AB37QVQ5-F1
#
_entry.id   AF-A0AB37QVQ5-F1
#
_cell.length_a   1.000
_cell.length_b   1.000
_cell.length_c   1.000
_cell.angle_alpha   90.00
_cell.angle_beta   90.00
_cell.angle_gamma   90.00
#
_symmetry.space_group_name_H-M   'P 1'
#
loop_
_entity.id
_entity.type
_entity.pdbx_description
1 polymer ?
#
loop_
_entity_poly.entity_id
_entity_poly.type
_entity_poly.pdbx_seq_one_letter_code
_entity_poly.pdbx_strand_id
1 'polypeptide(L)'
;MSDRPIPLSAWARRYCETFNFALVPIQPGEKGPKGRGWNQPGKYIVDPAKAEAFWTKNPNHNLGVVLGPSRVCSLDVDDVQWTRFVLHELLGVDLDALALAFPTVVGNPLRFRVLFQVPEGLELTRHSLSWPNENDPDGSKHKAIMLKANAAREAGDAAREALYRADAEQYKRFTVFELRAGLVQDVLPPSIHPGTGQPYTWRTPPDASGLPVLISDLLNVWNNWDVFKRGAEAACPWLPKDAKPAGKQKPKPKPAPAGGKRPSVIDEFNNCHDVEEMLRSHGYTKRGSKWLYPQSSTGLPGITVTEGKVYSHHAADPLANGHQNDAFEVFCLLEHGGDQSKAVKEAARILGMQSTRPSASDLPPAPTEGSDKPDATAPDNPSEAAPAPDGGAGEELSIEQVLRRFALVEGTTHVWDFDKSRAMKKSAFEARVGKPIAKLWLDATDKKLIADDQVKDIEQARKMAGKKGGALGMRPTERYVYIDGTKDVWDREKKRRIAEGAVKMALGDTYALWLNSSERRVVDVEHIVFDPTMTKDPSIYINTFDGLPLEPVNDDAACANLRWLISFLCNHDETAALWLTRWLAYPLQHLGAKMDTAVLMHSTMEGSGKSLLFADTFGALYGQYAATVGQTQLESNFNAWQSRKMWAVFEEVVSRDQRYNQVGKIKHLVTGKTVRMESKFINGWEEANHMNAVFLSNEILPWPISDSDRRMLVMWPMETLPVARQKAIGRELENGGVAALYGWLLRVDLGDFNERTRPPSTASRERLVALSRAGWQTFLYLWRYGELGRGLWGVCLSTDLYALFLEWCQRNKEHVMSQTKFSLFISSEVEKTRSIPWTERNDRRFGAFFVPDDPEASLPPSMRAPDLGKAVEQWRSKARLAGWNVDAWDHVKASAA
;
A
#
# COMPACT_ATOMS: atom_id res chain seq x y z
N MET A 1 -12.68 -21.37 -62.49
CA MET A 1 -13.68 -20.34 -62.84
C MET A 1 -13.61 -19.23 -61.80
N SER A 2 -13.63 -17.96 -62.22
CA SER A 2 -13.78 -16.76 -61.37
C SER A 2 -12.69 -16.48 -60.31
N ASP A 3 -11.51 -16.01 -60.74
CA ASP A 3 -10.65 -15.14 -59.92
C ASP A 3 -11.29 -13.75 -59.76
N ARG A 4 -12.43 -13.69 -59.05
CA ARG A 4 -12.99 -12.46 -58.51
C ARG A 4 -12.71 -12.45 -57.01
N PRO A 5 -12.08 -11.40 -56.46
CA PRO A 5 -11.84 -11.32 -55.03
C PRO A 5 -13.18 -11.40 -54.29
N ILE A 6 -13.25 -12.28 -53.29
CA ILE A 6 -14.45 -12.48 -52.48
C ILE A 6 -14.84 -11.13 -51.85
N PRO A 7 -16.06 -10.61 -52.09
CA PRO A 7 -16.44 -9.30 -51.61
C PRO A 7 -16.50 -9.26 -50.08
N LEU A 8 -16.28 -8.06 -49.51
CA LEU A 8 -16.25 -7.86 -48.06
C LEU A 8 -17.53 -8.31 -47.35
N SER A 9 -18.68 -8.23 -48.04
CA SER A 9 -19.98 -8.74 -47.58
C SER A 9 -20.04 -10.27 -47.44
N ALA A 10 -19.44 -11.01 -48.37
CA ALA A 10 -19.36 -12.47 -48.28
C ALA A 10 -18.40 -12.91 -47.17
N TRP A 11 -17.32 -12.16 -46.92
CA TRP A 11 -16.50 -12.34 -45.71
C TRP A 11 -17.28 -12.06 -44.42
N ALA A 12 -18.03 -10.95 -44.36
CA ALA A 12 -18.87 -10.61 -43.22
C ALA A 12 -19.88 -11.72 -42.90
N ARG A 13 -20.54 -12.25 -43.94
CA ARG A 13 -21.43 -13.41 -43.83
C ARG A 13 -20.71 -14.62 -43.24
N ARG A 14 -19.56 -15.01 -43.82
CA ARG A 14 -18.77 -16.17 -43.39
C ARG A 14 -18.31 -16.07 -41.93
N TYR A 15 -17.92 -14.89 -41.45
CA TYR A 15 -17.53 -14.71 -40.05
C TYR A 15 -18.69 -14.97 -39.08
N CYS A 16 -19.91 -14.53 -39.40
CA CYS A 16 -21.09 -14.86 -38.61
C CYS A 16 -21.48 -16.34 -38.75
N GLU A 17 -21.53 -16.87 -39.98
CA GLU A 17 -22.12 -18.17 -40.32
C GLU A 17 -21.22 -19.37 -39.99
N THR A 18 -19.90 -19.24 -40.16
CA THR A 18 -18.93 -20.32 -39.89
C THR A 18 -18.30 -20.21 -38.50
N PHE A 19 -18.12 -18.98 -37.99
CA PHE A 19 -17.33 -18.74 -36.77
C PHE A 19 -18.11 -18.13 -35.61
N ASN A 20 -19.41 -17.89 -35.77
CA ASN A 20 -20.28 -17.27 -34.76
C ASN A 20 -19.77 -15.89 -34.25
N PHE A 21 -19.03 -15.16 -35.09
CA PHE A 21 -18.48 -13.86 -34.71
C PHE A 21 -19.54 -12.76 -34.68
N ALA A 22 -19.55 -11.99 -33.59
CA ALA A 22 -20.29 -10.75 -33.46
C ALA A 22 -19.52 -9.60 -34.11
N LEU A 23 -19.97 -9.17 -35.29
CA LEU A 23 -19.29 -8.15 -36.09
C LEU A 23 -19.73 -6.73 -35.72
N VAL A 24 -18.81 -5.77 -35.78
CA VAL A 24 -19.07 -4.34 -35.61
C VAL A 24 -18.50 -3.55 -36.79
N PRO A 25 -19.26 -2.62 -37.39
CA PRO A 25 -18.75 -1.79 -38.47
C PRO A 25 -17.78 -0.73 -37.97
N ILE A 26 -16.62 -0.66 -38.61
CA ILE A 26 -15.58 0.34 -38.38
C ILE A 26 -15.60 1.31 -39.56
N GLN A 27 -15.58 2.61 -39.27
CA GLN A 27 -15.63 3.63 -40.33
C GLN A 27 -14.35 3.57 -41.21
N PRO A 28 -14.44 3.93 -42.51
CA PRO A 28 -13.28 3.96 -43.39
C PRO A 28 -12.17 4.86 -42.80
N GLY A 29 -10.93 4.39 -42.80
CA GLY A 29 -9.78 5.12 -42.23
C GLY A 29 -9.63 5.03 -40.70
N GLU A 30 -10.55 4.37 -39.99
CA GLU A 30 -10.48 4.23 -38.53
C GLU A 30 -9.87 2.89 -38.07
N LYS A 31 -9.29 2.88 -36.86
CA LYS A 31 -8.80 1.66 -36.19
C LYS A 31 -9.85 0.97 -35.31
N GLY A 32 -11.04 1.55 -35.16
CA GLY A 32 -12.11 1.00 -34.34
C GLY A 32 -13.45 1.73 -34.53
N PRO A 33 -14.54 1.17 -33.99
CA PRO A 33 -15.88 1.73 -34.14
C PRO A 33 -16.04 3.03 -33.34
N LYS A 34 -16.78 3.99 -33.89
CA LYS A 34 -17.13 5.27 -33.25
C LYS A 34 -18.59 5.27 -32.77
N GLY A 35 -18.84 5.92 -31.63
CA GLY A 35 -20.16 6.04 -31.00
C GLY A 35 -20.26 5.34 -29.64
N ARG A 36 -21.26 5.69 -28.83
CA ARG A 36 -21.49 5.03 -27.53
C ARG A 36 -22.22 3.69 -27.72
N GLY A 37 -21.78 2.66 -27.00
CA GLY A 37 -22.48 1.37 -26.90
C GLY A 37 -22.31 0.42 -28.09
N TRP A 38 -21.32 0.61 -28.98
CA TRP A 38 -21.08 -0.30 -30.12
C TRP A 38 -20.84 -1.77 -29.71
N ASN A 39 -20.40 -2.00 -28.48
CA ASN A 39 -20.14 -3.30 -27.86
C ASN A 39 -21.35 -3.87 -27.09
N GLN A 40 -22.52 -3.21 -27.13
CA GLN A 40 -23.73 -3.68 -26.44
C GLN A 40 -24.58 -4.60 -27.32
N PRO A 41 -25.35 -5.53 -26.73
CA PRO A 41 -26.30 -6.37 -27.45
C PRO A 41 -27.22 -5.55 -28.37
N GLY A 42 -27.37 -6.00 -29.61
CA GLY A 42 -28.17 -5.31 -30.63
C GLY A 42 -27.47 -4.14 -31.34
N LYS A 43 -26.20 -3.83 -31.01
CA LYS A 43 -25.36 -2.86 -31.76
C LYS A 43 -24.30 -3.54 -32.64
N TYR A 44 -23.85 -4.73 -32.26
CA TYR A 44 -23.10 -5.64 -33.13
C TYR A 44 -24.05 -6.59 -33.90
N ILE A 45 -23.55 -7.14 -35.01
CA ILE A 45 -24.28 -7.99 -35.95
C ILE A 45 -23.77 -9.43 -35.82
N VAL A 46 -24.64 -10.33 -35.38
CA VAL A 46 -24.40 -11.79 -35.31
C VAL A 46 -25.13 -12.59 -36.40
N ASP A 47 -26.05 -11.93 -37.11
CA ASP A 47 -26.90 -12.53 -38.13
C ASP A 47 -26.19 -12.48 -39.50
N PRO A 48 -25.91 -13.63 -40.16
CA PRO A 48 -25.13 -13.65 -41.39
C PRO A 48 -25.75 -12.85 -42.54
N ALA A 49 -27.08 -12.88 -42.68
CA ALA A 49 -27.78 -12.17 -43.76
C ALA A 49 -27.77 -10.65 -43.51
N LYS A 50 -27.90 -10.21 -42.26
CA LYS A 50 -27.76 -8.78 -41.89
C LYS A 50 -26.32 -8.29 -42.07
N ALA A 51 -25.33 -9.12 -41.79
CA ALA A 51 -23.93 -8.81 -42.04
C ALA A 51 -23.66 -8.65 -43.54
N GLU A 52 -24.10 -9.61 -44.36
CA GLU A 52 -24.00 -9.54 -45.82
C GLU A 52 -24.67 -8.28 -46.39
N ALA A 53 -25.90 -7.99 -45.95
CA ALA A 53 -26.65 -6.81 -46.38
C ALA A 53 -25.99 -5.49 -45.97
N PHE A 54 -25.47 -5.41 -44.73
CA PHE A 54 -24.78 -4.19 -44.26
C PHE A 54 -23.54 -3.89 -45.09
N TRP A 55 -22.65 -4.86 -45.27
CA TRP A 55 -21.39 -4.65 -46.01
C TRP A 55 -21.57 -4.59 -47.53
N THR A 56 -22.67 -5.13 -48.07
CA THR A 56 -23.07 -4.89 -49.48
C THR A 56 -23.45 -3.43 -49.69
N LYS A 57 -24.16 -2.81 -48.73
CA LYS A 57 -24.50 -1.38 -48.77
C LYS A 57 -23.32 -0.47 -48.40
N ASN A 58 -22.38 -0.95 -47.60
CA ASN A 58 -21.27 -0.16 -47.04
C ASN A 58 -19.88 -0.80 -47.32
N PRO A 59 -19.49 -0.99 -48.60
CA PRO A 59 -18.32 -1.81 -48.96
C PRO A 59 -16.97 -1.29 -48.46
N ASN A 60 -16.89 -0.01 -48.08
CA ASN A 60 -15.65 0.63 -47.60
C ASN A 60 -15.49 0.59 -46.07
N HIS A 61 -16.47 0.08 -45.32
CA HIS A 61 -16.37 -0.04 -43.86
C HIS A 61 -15.54 -1.26 -43.46
N ASN A 62 -14.62 -1.09 -42.53
CA ASN A 62 -13.81 -2.18 -41.99
C ASN A 62 -14.65 -3.13 -41.10
N LEU A 63 -14.25 -4.40 -41.05
CA LEU A 63 -14.80 -5.45 -40.20
C LEU A 63 -14.08 -5.46 -38.84
N GLY A 64 -14.79 -5.14 -37.76
CA GLY A 64 -14.36 -5.47 -36.41
C GLY A 64 -15.09 -6.71 -35.90
N VAL A 65 -14.45 -7.52 -35.06
CA VAL A 65 -15.09 -8.55 -34.23
C VAL A 65 -15.11 -8.10 -32.77
N VAL A 66 -16.28 -8.18 -32.11
CA VAL A 66 -16.42 -7.90 -30.68
C VAL A 66 -16.06 -9.16 -29.91
N LEU A 67 -14.98 -9.12 -29.13
CA LEU A 67 -14.32 -10.33 -28.65
C LEU A 67 -15.18 -11.18 -27.71
N GLY A 68 -15.75 -10.57 -26.66
CA GLY A 68 -16.57 -11.24 -25.65
C GLY A 68 -17.80 -11.98 -26.21
N PRO A 69 -18.71 -11.30 -26.94
CA PRO A 69 -19.88 -11.96 -27.54
C PRO A 69 -19.52 -13.02 -28.58
N SER A 70 -18.35 -12.91 -29.22
CA SER A 70 -17.82 -13.93 -30.15
C SER A 70 -17.10 -15.08 -29.45
N ARG A 71 -16.89 -15.00 -28.11
CA ARG A 71 -16.02 -15.90 -27.33
C ARG A 71 -14.59 -16.00 -27.89
N VAL A 72 -14.08 -14.92 -28.47
CA VAL A 72 -12.72 -14.81 -29.02
C VAL A 72 -11.81 -14.08 -28.04
N CYS A 73 -10.53 -14.45 -28.01
CA CYS A 73 -9.47 -13.66 -27.41
C CYS A 73 -8.24 -13.64 -28.33
N SER A 74 -7.33 -12.69 -28.12
CA SER A 74 -6.15 -12.54 -28.96
C SER A 74 -4.90 -12.11 -28.20
N LEU A 75 -3.75 -12.52 -28.74
CA LEU A 75 -2.43 -11.96 -28.43
C LEU A 75 -2.07 -10.97 -29.55
N ASP A 76 -2.08 -9.68 -29.24
CA ASP A 76 -1.77 -8.59 -30.16
C ASP A 76 -0.28 -8.20 -30.01
N VAL A 77 0.53 -8.49 -31.02
CA VAL A 77 1.99 -8.34 -30.97
C VAL A 77 2.38 -6.99 -31.56
N ASP A 78 2.58 -6.00 -30.69
CA ASP A 78 2.98 -4.63 -31.07
C ASP A 78 4.50 -4.50 -31.28
N ASP A 79 5.30 -5.23 -30.50
CA ASP A 79 6.74 -5.37 -30.66
C ASP A 79 7.12 -6.86 -30.70
N VAL A 80 7.48 -7.35 -31.88
CA VAL A 80 7.78 -8.77 -32.11
C VAL A 80 9.06 -9.21 -31.39
N GLN A 81 10.08 -8.34 -31.30
CA GLN A 81 11.35 -8.67 -30.66
C GLN A 81 11.14 -8.88 -29.16
N TRP A 82 10.50 -7.92 -28.49
CA TRP A 82 10.33 -7.96 -27.04
C TRP A 82 9.21 -8.89 -26.60
N THR A 83 8.19 -9.13 -27.44
CA THR A 83 7.21 -10.19 -27.17
C THR A 83 7.86 -11.57 -27.26
N ARG A 84 8.69 -11.84 -28.28
CA ARG A 84 9.44 -13.11 -28.39
C ARG A 84 10.31 -13.33 -27.16
N PHE A 85 11.08 -12.31 -26.77
CA PHE A 85 11.93 -12.37 -25.59
C PHE A 85 11.14 -12.66 -24.30
N VAL A 86 10.07 -11.89 -24.01
CA VAL A 86 9.29 -12.05 -22.78
C VAL A 86 8.60 -13.42 -22.69
N LEU A 87 8.00 -13.90 -23.78
CA LEU A 87 7.31 -15.19 -23.79
C LEU A 87 8.31 -16.37 -23.70
N HIS A 88 9.46 -16.27 -24.36
CA HIS A 88 10.52 -17.28 -24.25
C HIS A 88 11.12 -17.33 -22.84
N GLU A 89 11.56 -16.20 -22.30
CA GLU A 89 12.28 -16.15 -21.02
C GLU A 89 11.41 -16.54 -19.81
N LEU A 90 10.14 -16.13 -19.81
CA LEU A 90 9.26 -16.32 -18.65
C LEU A 90 8.38 -17.56 -18.73
N LEU A 91 7.99 -17.99 -19.94
CA LEU A 91 7.07 -19.12 -20.15
C LEU A 91 7.72 -20.28 -20.91
N GLY A 92 8.75 -20.00 -21.72
CA GLY A 92 9.28 -20.96 -22.70
C GLY A 92 8.43 -21.09 -23.96
N VAL A 93 7.54 -20.12 -24.22
CA VAL A 93 6.66 -20.14 -25.39
C VAL A 93 7.39 -19.50 -26.57
N ASP A 94 7.56 -20.28 -27.66
CA ASP A 94 8.05 -19.78 -28.93
C ASP A 94 6.92 -19.03 -29.67
N LEU A 95 7.10 -17.71 -29.79
CA LEU A 95 6.16 -16.81 -30.44
C LEU A 95 6.02 -17.07 -31.95
N ASP A 96 7.09 -17.43 -32.65
CA ASP A 96 7.05 -17.63 -34.10
C ASP A 96 6.39 -18.98 -34.42
N ALA A 97 6.66 -20.02 -33.63
CA ALA A 97 5.93 -21.28 -33.70
C ALA A 97 4.42 -21.10 -33.42
N LEU A 98 4.07 -20.28 -32.42
CA LEU A 98 2.68 -19.92 -32.11
C LEU A 98 1.99 -19.22 -33.31
N ALA A 99 2.68 -18.25 -33.94
CA ALA A 99 2.15 -17.50 -35.08
C ALA A 99 2.04 -18.32 -36.38
N LEU A 100 2.74 -19.46 -36.47
CA LEU A 100 2.60 -20.43 -37.55
C LEU A 100 1.45 -21.40 -37.29
N ALA A 101 1.36 -21.93 -36.07
CA ALA A 101 0.39 -22.98 -35.71
C ALA A 101 -1.05 -22.47 -35.49
N PHE A 102 -1.23 -21.21 -35.10
CA PHE A 102 -2.55 -20.68 -34.72
C PHE A 102 -3.03 -19.57 -35.69
N PRO A 103 -4.37 -19.37 -35.82
CA PRO A 103 -4.94 -18.36 -36.71
C PRO A 103 -4.38 -16.96 -36.44
N THR A 104 -3.72 -16.39 -37.45
CA THR A 104 -2.89 -15.18 -37.29
C THR A 104 -3.22 -14.14 -38.35
N VAL A 105 -3.57 -12.93 -37.88
CA VAL A 105 -3.92 -11.75 -38.69
C VAL A 105 -2.71 -10.81 -38.80
N VAL A 106 -2.47 -10.26 -39.99
CA VAL A 106 -1.40 -9.29 -40.29
C VAL A 106 -1.99 -8.10 -41.04
N GLY A 107 -1.81 -6.87 -40.55
CA GLY A 107 -2.17 -5.63 -41.27
C GLY A 107 -1.02 -4.62 -41.42
N ASN A 108 0.01 -4.77 -40.59
CA ASN A 108 1.32 -4.14 -40.73
C ASN A 108 2.34 -5.29 -40.74
N PRO A 109 3.22 -5.44 -41.74
CA PRO A 109 4.18 -6.55 -41.80
C PRO A 109 5.07 -6.71 -40.55
N LEU A 110 5.29 -5.64 -39.78
CA LEU A 110 6.09 -5.64 -38.55
C LEU A 110 5.32 -6.11 -37.30
N ARG A 111 4.02 -6.40 -37.41
CA ARG A 111 3.12 -6.76 -36.30
C ARG A 111 2.17 -7.87 -36.72
N PHE A 112 1.66 -8.63 -35.75
CA PHE A 112 0.64 -9.63 -36.03
C PHE A 112 -0.19 -9.89 -34.78
N ARG A 113 -1.33 -10.54 -34.98
CA ARG A 113 -2.24 -10.92 -33.91
C ARG A 113 -2.60 -12.38 -34.03
N VAL A 114 -2.40 -13.14 -32.96
CA VAL A 114 -2.80 -14.56 -32.88
C VAL A 114 -4.16 -14.63 -32.19
N LEU A 115 -5.13 -15.35 -32.77
CA LEU A 115 -6.50 -15.44 -32.28
C LEU A 115 -6.81 -16.84 -31.74
N PHE A 116 -7.57 -16.89 -30.65
CA PHE A 116 -7.97 -18.10 -29.95
C PHE A 116 -9.44 -18.04 -29.53
N GLN A 117 -10.06 -19.20 -29.37
CA GLN A 117 -11.34 -19.35 -28.69
C GLN A 117 -11.12 -19.27 -27.17
N VAL A 118 -11.93 -18.48 -26.46
CA VAL A 118 -11.96 -18.46 -24.99
C VAL A 118 -12.57 -19.78 -24.50
N PRO A 119 -11.95 -20.46 -23.51
CA PRO A 119 -12.52 -21.69 -22.94
C PRO A 119 -13.94 -21.50 -22.40
N GLU A 120 -14.72 -22.57 -22.42
CA GLU A 120 -16.12 -22.56 -21.96
C GLU A 120 -16.22 -22.15 -20.48
N GLY A 121 -17.24 -21.35 -20.14
CA GLY A 121 -17.49 -20.88 -18.78
C GLY A 121 -16.53 -19.79 -18.26
N LEU A 122 -15.49 -19.41 -19.00
CA LEU A 122 -14.55 -18.35 -18.60
C LEU A 122 -14.85 -17.01 -19.30
N GLU A 123 -14.80 -15.92 -18.53
CA GLU A 123 -14.73 -14.55 -19.06
C GLU A 123 -13.33 -13.97 -18.84
N LEU A 124 -12.76 -13.39 -19.90
CA LEU A 124 -11.41 -12.84 -19.92
C LEU A 124 -11.44 -11.35 -20.26
N THR A 125 -10.51 -10.57 -19.68
CA THR A 125 -10.42 -9.10 -19.81
C THR A 125 -9.24 -8.65 -20.68
N ARG A 126 -9.18 -7.36 -21.05
CA ARG A 126 -7.98 -6.81 -21.74
C ARG A 126 -6.85 -6.52 -20.76
N HIS A 127 -5.64 -6.98 -21.09
CA HIS A 127 -4.38 -6.65 -20.43
C HIS A 127 -3.35 -6.14 -21.45
N SER A 128 -2.36 -5.38 -21.00
CA SER A 128 -1.33 -4.77 -21.87
C SER A 128 0.00 -4.65 -21.13
N LEU A 129 1.08 -5.11 -21.77
CA LEU A 129 2.45 -4.95 -21.31
C LEU A 129 3.09 -3.79 -22.09
N SER A 130 3.61 -2.78 -21.38
CA SER A 130 4.30 -1.64 -22.01
C SER A 130 5.59 -1.31 -21.27
N TRP A 131 6.69 -1.17 -21.99
CA TRP A 131 8.01 -0.92 -21.42
C TRP A 131 8.44 0.57 -21.56
N PRO A 132 9.37 1.05 -20.73
CA PRO A 132 10.01 2.34 -20.97
C PRO A 132 10.80 2.32 -22.28
N ASN A 133 11.02 3.48 -22.88
CA ASN A 133 11.90 3.60 -24.04
C ASN A 133 13.36 3.39 -23.62
N GLU A 134 14.19 2.75 -24.45
CA GLU A 134 15.62 2.59 -24.18
C GLU A 134 16.33 3.94 -24.02
N ASN A 135 15.88 4.97 -24.76
CA ASN A 135 16.42 6.33 -24.66
C ASN A 135 15.92 7.08 -23.41
N ASP A 136 14.94 6.57 -22.67
CA ASP A 136 14.36 7.20 -21.47
C ASP A 136 13.91 6.13 -20.43
N PRO A 137 14.83 5.35 -19.84
CA PRO A 137 14.47 4.21 -19.00
C PRO A 137 13.67 4.56 -17.73
N ASP A 138 13.85 5.78 -17.21
CA ASP A 138 13.14 6.31 -16.05
C ASP A 138 11.89 7.17 -16.41
N GLY A 139 11.66 7.42 -17.70
CA GLY A 139 10.56 8.24 -18.21
C GLY A 139 10.70 9.74 -17.95
N SER A 140 11.87 10.22 -17.53
CA SER A 140 12.10 11.61 -17.14
C SER A 140 12.09 12.57 -18.33
N LYS A 141 12.69 12.19 -19.47
CA LYS A 141 12.81 13.04 -20.67
C LYS A 141 11.46 13.24 -21.34
N HIS A 142 10.70 12.15 -21.54
CA HIS A 142 9.35 12.21 -22.08
C HIS A 142 8.45 13.10 -21.23
N LYS A 143 8.51 12.95 -19.89
CA LYS A 143 7.76 13.79 -18.96
C LYS A 143 8.16 15.27 -19.06
N ALA A 144 9.46 15.57 -19.14
CA ALA A 144 9.97 16.93 -19.25
C ALA A 144 9.55 17.61 -20.57
N ILE A 145 9.58 16.90 -21.69
CA ILE A 145 9.17 17.43 -23.01
C ILE A 145 7.65 17.60 -23.07
N MET A 146 6.88 16.65 -22.52
CA MET A 146 5.42 16.78 -22.42
C MET A 146 4.97 17.96 -21.54
N LEU A 147 5.73 18.32 -20.49
CA LEU A 147 5.48 19.54 -19.73
C LEU A 147 5.68 20.79 -20.60
N LYS A 148 6.71 20.84 -21.46
CA LYS A 148 6.90 21.93 -22.43
C LYS A 148 5.77 21.97 -23.47
N ALA A 149 5.30 20.83 -23.96
CA ALA A 149 4.17 20.73 -24.88
C ALA A 149 2.87 21.28 -24.25
N ASN A 150 2.59 20.92 -22.99
CA ASN A 150 1.42 21.42 -22.27
C ASN A 150 1.52 22.93 -21.98
N ALA A 151 2.70 23.44 -21.61
CA ALA A 151 2.92 24.87 -21.40
C ALA A 151 2.78 25.67 -22.73
N ALA A 152 3.26 25.13 -23.86
CA ALA A 152 3.06 25.73 -25.18
C ALA A 152 1.57 25.79 -25.55
N ARG A 153 0.82 24.71 -25.30
CA ARG A 153 -0.64 24.65 -25.48
C ARG A 153 -1.37 25.68 -24.61
N GLU A 154 -1.00 25.80 -23.34
CA GLU A 154 -1.57 26.79 -22.40
C GLU A 154 -1.25 28.23 -22.79
N ALA A 155 -0.11 28.46 -23.46
CA ALA A 155 0.24 29.73 -24.09
C ALA A 155 -0.38 29.95 -25.49
N GLY A 156 -1.15 28.98 -26.02
CA GLY A 156 -1.75 29.04 -27.37
C GLY A 156 -0.76 28.82 -28.53
N ASP A 157 0.49 28.42 -28.26
CA ASP A 157 1.54 28.21 -29.26
C ASP A 157 1.47 26.79 -29.85
N ALA A 158 0.54 26.60 -30.80
CA ALA A 158 0.31 25.34 -31.47
C ALA A 158 1.54 24.82 -32.25
N ALA A 159 2.42 25.71 -32.72
CA ALA A 159 3.63 25.33 -33.45
C ALA A 159 4.67 24.70 -32.51
N ARG A 160 4.92 25.31 -31.34
CA ARG A 160 5.78 24.71 -30.30
C ARG A 160 5.15 23.48 -29.66
N GLU A 161 3.82 23.44 -29.47
CA GLU A 161 3.14 22.23 -28.99
C GLU A 161 3.40 21.06 -29.95
N ALA A 162 3.20 21.26 -31.26
CA ALA A 162 3.43 20.22 -32.26
C ALA A 162 4.91 19.76 -32.28
N LEU A 163 5.85 20.71 -32.21
CA LEU A 163 7.28 20.40 -32.16
C LEU A 163 7.65 19.58 -30.92
N TYR A 164 7.21 19.98 -29.71
CA TYR A 164 7.48 19.23 -28.49
C TYR A 164 6.78 17.87 -28.47
N ARG A 165 5.59 17.73 -29.06
CA ARG A 165 4.93 16.42 -29.19
C ARG A 165 5.67 15.48 -30.14
N ALA A 166 6.24 16.00 -31.23
CA ALA A 166 7.09 15.22 -32.12
C ALA A 166 8.41 14.79 -31.44
N ASP A 167 9.06 15.72 -30.72
CA ASP A 167 10.28 15.46 -29.94
C ASP A 167 10.06 14.49 -28.77
N ALA A 168 8.85 14.44 -28.18
CA ALA A 168 8.52 13.48 -27.13
C ALA A 168 8.41 12.03 -27.65
N GLU A 169 8.01 11.81 -28.92
CA GLU A 169 7.71 10.47 -29.45
C GLU A 169 8.94 9.54 -29.40
N GLN A 170 10.16 10.07 -29.53
CA GLN A 170 11.42 9.29 -29.45
C GLN A 170 11.71 8.71 -28.05
N TYR A 171 11.09 9.25 -27.01
CA TYR A 171 11.25 8.83 -25.60
C TYR A 171 10.01 8.11 -25.05
N LYS A 172 8.98 7.95 -25.89
CA LYS A 172 7.68 7.42 -25.48
C LYS A 172 7.75 5.93 -25.15
N ARG A 173 7.05 5.54 -24.09
CA ARG A 173 6.82 4.13 -23.73
C ARG A 173 6.12 3.42 -24.89
N PHE A 174 6.54 2.20 -25.20
CA PHE A 174 5.93 1.39 -26.24
C PHE A 174 5.22 0.17 -25.65
N THR A 175 4.16 -0.28 -26.33
CA THR A 175 3.49 -1.54 -26.03
C THR A 175 4.33 -2.68 -26.58
N VAL A 176 4.58 -3.70 -25.75
CA VAL A 176 5.23 -4.94 -26.15
C VAL A 176 4.18 -5.85 -26.79
N PHE A 177 3.15 -6.19 -26.02
CA PHE A 177 1.95 -6.89 -26.50
C PHE A 177 0.71 -6.55 -25.68
N GLU A 178 -0.45 -6.92 -26.21
CA GLU A 178 -1.72 -6.94 -25.50
C GLU A 178 -2.35 -8.33 -25.49
N LEU A 179 -3.00 -8.68 -24.39
CA LEU A 179 -3.93 -9.81 -24.31
C LEU A 179 -5.34 -9.23 -24.34
N ARG A 180 -6.11 -9.51 -25.39
CA ARG A 180 -7.37 -8.81 -25.66
C ARG A 180 -8.53 -9.80 -25.58
N ALA A 181 -9.52 -9.49 -24.75
CA ALA A 181 -10.74 -10.25 -24.54
C ALA A 181 -11.84 -9.36 -23.93
N GLY A 182 -13.07 -9.87 -23.86
CA GLY A 182 -14.22 -9.14 -23.31
C GLY A 182 -14.78 -8.09 -24.27
N LEU A 183 -15.35 -7.00 -23.77
CA LEU A 183 -16.09 -6.00 -24.57
C LEU A 183 -15.20 -5.01 -25.36
N VAL A 184 -14.09 -5.50 -25.90
CA VAL A 184 -13.20 -4.82 -26.86
C VAL A 184 -13.37 -5.42 -28.27
N GLN A 185 -12.68 -4.86 -29.28
CA GLN A 185 -12.76 -5.36 -30.66
C GLN A 185 -11.39 -5.50 -31.32
N ASP A 186 -11.33 -6.40 -32.29
CA ASP A 186 -10.19 -6.58 -33.19
C ASP A 186 -10.62 -6.49 -34.66
N VAL A 187 -9.76 -5.92 -35.50
CA VAL A 187 -10.00 -5.79 -36.94
C VAL A 187 -9.72 -7.11 -37.66
N LEU A 188 -10.65 -7.55 -38.53
CA LEU A 188 -10.55 -8.80 -39.30
C LEU A 188 -10.16 -8.55 -40.78
N PRO A 189 -9.42 -9.48 -41.41
CA PRO A 189 -9.26 -9.52 -42.87
C PRO A 189 -10.61 -9.62 -43.61
N PRO A 190 -10.77 -9.07 -44.82
CA PRO A 190 -9.83 -8.25 -45.59
C PRO A 190 -10.03 -6.72 -45.42
N SER A 191 -10.28 -6.25 -44.19
CA SER A 191 -10.33 -4.80 -43.87
C SER A 191 -9.07 -4.05 -44.32
N ILE A 192 -9.12 -2.73 -44.50
CA ILE A 192 -7.95 -1.91 -44.85
C ILE A 192 -7.30 -1.30 -43.59
N HIS A 193 -6.00 -1.52 -43.38
CA HIS A 193 -5.27 -0.95 -42.26
C HIS A 193 -4.98 0.55 -42.50
N PRO A 194 -5.47 1.45 -41.64
CA PRO A 194 -5.53 2.89 -41.96
C PRO A 194 -4.16 3.59 -41.96
N GLY A 195 -3.14 3.00 -41.32
CA GLY A 195 -1.78 3.56 -41.31
C GLY A 195 -0.89 3.10 -42.47
N THR A 196 -1.28 2.05 -43.21
CA THR A 196 -0.48 1.48 -44.31
C THR A 196 -1.21 1.49 -45.65
N GLY A 197 -2.54 1.67 -45.64
CA GLY A 197 -3.39 1.54 -46.83
C GLY A 197 -3.53 0.11 -47.37
N GLN A 198 -2.89 -0.87 -46.72
CA GLN A 198 -2.86 -2.27 -47.15
C GLN A 198 -4.00 -3.08 -46.49
N PRO A 199 -4.51 -4.13 -47.14
CA PRO A 199 -5.49 -5.01 -46.52
C PRO A 199 -4.86 -5.81 -45.36
N TYR A 200 -5.63 -6.02 -44.30
CA TYR A 200 -5.39 -7.08 -43.33
C TYR A 200 -5.53 -8.43 -44.03
N THR A 201 -4.60 -9.34 -43.79
CA THR A 201 -4.60 -10.70 -44.35
C THR A 201 -4.48 -11.75 -43.24
N TRP A 202 -4.94 -12.96 -43.54
CA TRP A 202 -4.61 -14.14 -42.74
C TRP A 202 -3.23 -14.64 -43.16
N ARG A 203 -2.27 -14.65 -42.22
CA ARG A 203 -1.00 -15.40 -42.37
C ARG A 203 -1.30 -16.90 -42.26
N THR A 204 -2.02 -17.26 -41.22
CA THR A 204 -2.60 -18.58 -40.98
C THR A 204 -4.10 -18.37 -40.80
N PRO A 205 -4.97 -18.86 -41.69
CA PRO A 205 -6.42 -18.71 -41.54
C PRO A 205 -6.99 -19.71 -40.53
N PRO A 206 -8.15 -19.44 -39.91
CA PRO A 206 -8.92 -20.46 -39.19
C PRO A 206 -9.41 -21.56 -40.15
N ASP A 207 -9.51 -22.79 -39.63
CA ASP A 207 -10.07 -23.93 -40.37
C ASP A 207 -11.62 -23.89 -40.36
N ALA A 208 -12.28 -24.96 -40.81
CA ALA A 208 -13.75 -25.02 -40.83
C ALA A 208 -14.40 -25.28 -39.46
N SER A 209 -13.64 -25.69 -38.45
CA SER A 209 -14.09 -25.91 -37.07
C SER A 209 -13.98 -24.66 -36.19
N GLY A 210 -13.16 -23.67 -36.59
CA GLY A 210 -13.14 -22.32 -36.02
C GLY A 210 -11.76 -21.89 -35.52
N LEU A 211 -11.75 -21.25 -34.35
CA LEU A 211 -10.51 -20.92 -33.65
C LEU A 211 -10.14 -22.04 -32.66
N PRO A 212 -8.87 -22.47 -32.60
CA PRO A 212 -8.39 -23.33 -31.51
C PRO A 212 -8.57 -22.66 -30.15
N VAL A 213 -8.82 -23.46 -29.12
CA VAL A 213 -8.93 -22.98 -27.72
C VAL A 213 -7.60 -22.39 -27.25
N LEU A 214 -7.68 -21.32 -26.44
CA LEU A 214 -6.54 -20.64 -25.83
C LEU A 214 -5.64 -21.64 -25.08
N ILE A 215 -4.34 -21.63 -25.41
CA ILE A 215 -3.35 -22.51 -24.77
C ILE A 215 -3.18 -22.21 -23.28
N SER A 216 -2.88 -23.26 -22.50
CA SER A 216 -2.79 -23.18 -21.04
C SER A 216 -1.79 -22.14 -20.52
N ASP A 217 -0.65 -21.94 -21.21
CA ASP A 217 0.36 -20.96 -20.81
C ASP A 217 -0.17 -19.52 -20.87
N LEU A 218 -0.85 -19.16 -21.96
CA LEU A 218 -1.44 -17.82 -22.11
C LEU A 218 -2.68 -17.63 -21.22
N LEU A 219 -3.46 -18.69 -20.99
CA LEU A 219 -4.55 -18.66 -20.01
C LEU A 219 -4.03 -18.45 -18.57
N ASN A 220 -2.91 -19.08 -18.22
CA ASN A 220 -2.25 -18.90 -16.92
C ASN A 220 -1.70 -17.48 -16.76
N VAL A 221 -1.16 -16.87 -17.82
CA VAL A 221 -0.81 -15.44 -17.83
C VAL A 221 -2.03 -14.55 -17.60
N TRP A 222 -3.17 -14.87 -18.22
CA TRP A 222 -4.43 -14.13 -18.04
C TRP A 222 -4.91 -14.18 -16.58
N ASN A 223 -4.97 -15.38 -16.01
CA ASN A 223 -5.45 -15.62 -14.64
C ASN A 223 -4.51 -15.05 -13.57
N ASN A 224 -3.21 -14.89 -13.87
CA ASN A 224 -2.17 -14.45 -12.93
C ASN A 224 -1.48 -13.17 -13.41
N TRP A 225 -2.21 -12.29 -14.09
CA TRP A 225 -1.65 -11.15 -14.82
C TRP A 225 -0.69 -10.28 -14.00
N ASP A 226 -1.05 -9.92 -12.76
CA ASP A 226 -0.20 -9.06 -11.92
C ASP A 226 1.08 -9.73 -11.42
N VAL A 227 1.15 -11.07 -11.42
CA VAL A 227 2.37 -11.82 -11.14
C VAL A 227 3.26 -11.83 -12.39
N PHE A 228 2.70 -12.21 -13.53
CA PHE A 228 3.41 -12.24 -14.80
C PHE A 228 3.94 -10.85 -15.19
N LYS A 229 3.09 -9.83 -15.14
CA LYS A 229 3.42 -8.45 -15.52
C LYS A 229 4.63 -7.92 -14.75
N ARG A 230 4.72 -8.15 -13.44
CA ARG A 230 5.89 -7.73 -12.64
C ARG A 230 7.18 -8.42 -13.09
N GLY A 231 7.10 -9.72 -13.43
CA GLY A 231 8.24 -10.45 -14.02
C GLY A 231 8.63 -9.89 -15.39
N ALA A 232 7.65 -9.60 -16.24
CA ALA A 232 7.85 -9.06 -17.58
C ALA A 232 8.36 -7.60 -17.57
N GLU A 233 7.92 -6.76 -16.65
CA GLU A 233 8.47 -5.41 -16.46
C GLU A 233 9.92 -5.46 -15.94
N ALA A 234 10.24 -6.37 -15.02
CA ALA A 234 11.60 -6.58 -14.50
C ALA A 234 12.55 -7.25 -15.52
N ALA A 235 12.02 -7.90 -16.55
CA ALA A 235 12.80 -8.48 -17.65
C ALA A 235 13.29 -7.44 -18.67
N CYS A 236 12.79 -6.20 -18.62
CA CYS A 236 13.19 -5.10 -19.50
C CYS A 236 14.72 -4.82 -19.40
N PRO A 237 15.51 -4.99 -20.48
CA PRO A 237 16.98 -5.01 -20.37
C PRO A 237 17.63 -3.71 -19.89
N TRP A 238 17.07 -2.55 -20.27
CA TRP A 238 17.55 -1.20 -19.94
C TRP A 238 16.91 -0.60 -18.68
N LEU A 239 15.98 -1.31 -18.02
CA LEU A 239 15.40 -0.82 -16.77
C LEU A 239 16.52 -0.65 -15.72
N PRO A 240 16.62 0.51 -15.02
CA PRO A 240 17.66 0.72 -14.03
C PRO A 240 17.58 -0.34 -12.93
N LYS A 241 18.58 -1.23 -12.89
CA LYS A 241 18.72 -2.21 -11.82
C LYS A 241 19.29 -1.51 -10.60
N ASP A 242 18.64 -1.65 -9.46
CA ASP A 242 19.15 -1.14 -8.19
C ASP A 242 20.61 -1.57 -8.03
N ALA A 243 21.48 -0.60 -7.74
CA ALA A 243 22.86 -0.87 -7.41
C ALA A 243 22.88 -1.70 -6.13
N LYS A 244 23.02 -3.03 -6.26
CA LYS A 244 23.23 -3.92 -5.12
C LYS A 244 24.35 -3.29 -4.27
N PRO A 245 24.14 -3.04 -2.97
CA PRO A 245 25.23 -2.60 -2.11
C PRO A 245 26.37 -3.59 -2.30
N ALA A 246 27.56 -3.09 -2.63
CA ALA A 246 28.67 -3.93 -3.09
C ALA A 246 28.86 -5.08 -2.12
N GLY A 247 28.48 -6.29 -2.57
CA GLY A 247 28.46 -7.45 -1.71
C GLY A 247 29.85 -7.62 -1.14
N LYS A 248 29.98 -7.54 0.19
CA LYS A 248 31.26 -7.79 0.86
C LYS A 248 31.77 -9.11 0.30
N GLN A 249 32.91 -9.08 -0.39
CA GLN A 249 33.56 -10.31 -0.83
C GLN A 249 33.63 -11.22 0.40
N LYS A 250 33.08 -12.44 0.31
CA LYS A 250 33.25 -13.43 1.38
C LYS A 250 34.75 -13.43 1.72
N PRO A 251 35.15 -13.17 2.98
CA PRO A 251 36.56 -13.15 3.32
C PRO A 251 37.21 -14.43 2.82
N LYS A 252 38.36 -14.33 2.14
CA LYS A 252 39.17 -15.53 1.86
C LYS A 252 39.30 -16.33 3.16
N PRO A 253 39.12 -17.66 3.13
CA PRO A 253 39.13 -18.46 4.35
C PRO A 253 40.40 -18.15 5.13
N LYS A 254 40.24 -17.62 6.35
CA LYS A 254 41.38 -17.44 7.25
C LYS A 254 41.95 -18.83 7.53
N PRO A 255 43.29 -19.02 7.52
CA PRO A 255 43.87 -20.24 8.04
C PRO A 255 43.37 -20.45 9.47
N ALA A 256 42.99 -21.69 9.80
CA ALA A 256 42.26 -21.99 11.01
C ALA A 256 43.02 -21.52 12.27
N PRO A 257 42.33 -20.95 13.28
CA PRO A 257 42.97 -20.68 14.56
C PRO A 257 43.43 -21.99 15.20
N ALA A 258 44.63 -21.98 15.77
CA ALA A 258 45.15 -23.10 16.55
C ALA A 258 44.37 -23.25 17.87
N GLY A 259 43.20 -23.90 17.81
CA GLY A 259 42.30 -24.10 18.94
C GLY A 259 41.08 -24.93 18.53
N GLY A 260 41.02 -26.19 18.98
CA GLY A 260 40.18 -27.21 18.38
C GLY A 260 38.66 -27.06 18.55
N LYS A 261 37.94 -27.01 17.43
CA LYS A 261 36.67 -27.73 17.18
C LYS A 261 36.69 -28.24 15.74
N ARG A 262 36.26 -29.48 15.49
CA ARG A 262 36.05 -29.99 14.12
C ARG A 262 34.88 -29.20 13.48
N PRO A 263 34.94 -28.85 12.18
CA PRO A 263 33.81 -28.19 11.51
C PRO A 263 32.56 -29.08 11.54
N SER A 264 31.37 -28.47 11.53
CA SER A 264 30.10 -29.19 11.44
C SER A 264 29.97 -29.83 10.05
N VAL A 265 29.40 -31.03 10.00
CA VAL A 265 29.06 -31.71 8.73
C VAL A 265 28.14 -30.84 7.87
N ILE A 266 27.21 -30.11 8.50
CA ILE A 266 26.25 -29.22 7.83
C ILE A 266 26.98 -28.00 7.24
N ASP A 267 27.89 -27.38 7.99
CA ASP A 267 28.65 -26.22 7.52
C ASP A 267 29.54 -26.59 6.32
N GLU A 268 30.20 -27.75 6.39
CA GLU A 268 31.05 -28.24 5.30
C GLU A 268 30.21 -28.63 4.07
N PHE A 269 29.04 -29.26 4.27
CA PHE A 269 28.11 -29.57 3.17
C PHE A 269 27.65 -28.29 2.46
N ASN A 270 27.27 -27.27 3.22
CA ASN A 270 26.88 -25.94 2.73
C ASN A 270 28.01 -25.18 2.01
N ASN A 271 29.28 -25.48 2.30
CA ASN A 271 30.42 -24.89 1.60
C ASN A 271 30.75 -25.61 0.28
N CYS A 272 30.41 -26.90 0.16
CA CYS A 272 30.77 -27.75 -0.98
C CYS A 272 29.70 -27.90 -2.06
N HIS A 273 28.43 -27.55 -1.79
CA HIS A 273 27.31 -27.76 -2.72
C HIS A 273 26.69 -26.44 -3.18
N ASP A 274 26.50 -26.28 -4.50
CA ASP A 274 25.75 -25.17 -5.07
C ASP A 274 24.25 -25.50 -5.14
N VAL A 275 23.43 -24.59 -4.65
CA VAL A 275 21.98 -24.80 -4.55
C VAL A 275 21.28 -24.61 -5.90
N GLU A 276 21.85 -23.83 -6.83
CA GLU A 276 21.32 -23.78 -8.20
C GLU A 276 21.53 -25.11 -8.94
N GLU A 277 22.67 -25.78 -8.76
CA GLU A 277 22.89 -27.11 -9.33
C GLU A 277 22.00 -28.19 -8.68
N MET A 278 21.76 -28.13 -7.36
CA MET A 278 20.83 -29.06 -6.72
C MET A 278 19.36 -28.86 -7.15
N LEU A 279 18.92 -27.62 -7.37
CA LEU A 279 17.61 -27.37 -7.97
C LEU A 279 17.54 -27.97 -9.39
N ARG A 280 18.59 -27.78 -10.20
CA ARG A 280 18.68 -28.34 -11.56
C ARG A 280 18.62 -29.87 -11.57
N SER A 281 19.36 -30.54 -10.68
CA SER A 281 19.36 -32.02 -10.59
C SER A 281 18.00 -32.60 -10.19
N HIS A 282 17.20 -31.83 -9.44
CA HIS A 282 15.82 -32.19 -9.06
C HIS A 282 14.75 -31.70 -10.07
N GLY A 283 15.17 -31.34 -11.29
CA GLY A 283 14.28 -31.01 -12.41
C GLY A 283 13.70 -29.59 -12.41
N TYR A 284 14.08 -28.73 -11.47
CA TYR A 284 13.61 -27.35 -11.43
C TYR A 284 14.17 -26.57 -12.62
N THR A 285 13.32 -25.83 -13.32
CA THR A 285 13.70 -25.09 -14.54
C THR A 285 13.94 -23.61 -14.22
N LYS A 286 15.10 -23.07 -14.59
CA LYS A 286 15.38 -21.63 -14.46
C LYS A 286 14.63 -20.84 -15.55
N ARG A 287 13.94 -19.76 -15.17
CA ARG A 287 13.17 -18.84 -16.03
C ARG A 287 13.50 -17.41 -15.61
N GLY A 288 14.32 -16.71 -16.40
CA GLY A 288 14.90 -15.41 -16.01
C GLY A 288 15.68 -15.50 -14.69
N SER A 289 15.33 -14.64 -13.72
CA SER A 289 15.97 -14.59 -12.39
C SER A 289 15.36 -15.54 -11.35
N LYS A 290 14.38 -16.36 -11.73
CA LYS A 290 13.64 -17.25 -10.83
C LYS A 290 13.67 -18.70 -11.33
N TRP A 291 13.24 -19.62 -10.47
CA TRP A 291 13.11 -21.04 -10.79
C TRP A 291 11.64 -21.48 -10.74
N LEU A 292 11.29 -22.46 -11.56
CA LEU A 292 9.98 -23.08 -11.68
C LEU A 292 10.01 -24.47 -11.02
N TYR A 293 9.09 -24.70 -10.08
CA TYR A 293 8.85 -26.02 -9.48
C TYR A 293 8.27 -26.99 -10.53
N PRO A 294 8.79 -28.24 -10.66
CA PRO A 294 8.35 -29.17 -11.71
C PRO A 294 6.86 -29.50 -11.70
N GLN A 295 6.20 -29.47 -10.53
CA GLN A 295 4.77 -29.76 -10.38
C GLN A 295 3.97 -28.47 -10.09
N SER A 296 4.45 -27.31 -10.56
CA SER A 296 3.75 -26.03 -10.40
C SER A 296 2.41 -26.02 -11.15
N SER A 297 1.31 -25.89 -10.40
CA SER A 297 -0.04 -25.77 -10.95
C SER A 297 -0.30 -24.47 -11.73
N THR A 298 0.57 -23.46 -11.60
CA THR A 298 0.43 -22.16 -12.28
C THR A 298 1.33 -22.03 -13.52
N GLY A 299 2.30 -22.91 -13.71
CA GLY A 299 3.34 -22.80 -14.76
C GLY A 299 4.31 -21.62 -14.61
N LEU A 300 4.08 -20.69 -13.69
CA LEU A 300 4.89 -19.49 -13.51
C LEU A 300 6.06 -19.71 -12.54
N PRO A 301 7.26 -19.12 -12.78
CA PRO A 301 8.40 -19.30 -11.90
C PRO A 301 8.26 -18.56 -10.56
N GLY A 302 8.30 -19.32 -9.47
CA GLY A 302 7.98 -18.87 -8.11
C GLY A 302 9.09 -19.08 -7.08
N ILE A 303 10.29 -19.49 -7.46
CA ILE A 303 11.41 -19.75 -6.55
C ILE A 303 12.51 -18.71 -6.75
N THR A 304 13.09 -18.22 -5.66
CA THR A 304 14.20 -17.24 -5.66
C THR A 304 15.42 -17.78 -4.95
N VAL A 305 16.59 -17.61 -5.56
CA VAL A 305 17.90 -17.92 -4.95
C VAL A 305 18.57 -16.61 -4.55
N THR A 306 19.00 -16.48 -3.29
CA THR A 306 19.69 -15.28 -2.78
C THR A 306 20.78 -15.71 -1.80
N GLU A 307 22.02 -15.26 -2.03
CA GLU A 307 23.20 -15.57 -1.19
C GLU A 307 23.46 -17.07 -0.94
N GLY A 308 23.02 -17.94 -1.87
CA GLY A 308 23.13 -19.40 -1.74
C GLY A 308 22.00 -20.04 -0.93
N LYS A 309 20.88 -19.32 -0.71
CA LYS A 309 19.67 -19.87 -0.09
C LYS A 309 18.45 -19.79 -1.02
N VAL A 310 17.54 -20.74 -0.88
CA VAL A 310 16.34 -20.93 -1.70
C VAL A 310 15.07 -20.61 -0.92
N TYR A 311 14.23 -19.75 -1.49
CA TYR A 311 12.85 -19.53 -1.03
C TYR A 311 11.87 -19.92 -2.13
N SER A 312 10.87 -20.76 -1.79
CA SER A 312 9.80 -21.12 -2.72
C SER A 312 8.47 -20.46 -2.35
N HIS A 313 7.79 -19.89 -3.35
CA HIS A 313 6.41 -19.41 -3.24
C HIS A 313 5.38 -20.45 -3.72
N HIS A 314 5.78 -21.66 -4.11
CA HIS A 314 4.87 -22.71 -4.58
C HIS A 314 4.37 -23.56 -3.40
N ALA A 315 3.10 -23.42 -3.00
CA ALA A 315 2.57 -24.15 -1.83
C ALA A 315 2.63 -25.70 -1.90
N ALA A 316 2.87 -26.28 -3.07
CA ALA A 316 3.06 -27.73 -3.28
C ALA A 316 4.54 -28.17 -3.30
N ASP A 317 5.47 -27.23 -3.29
CA ASP A 317 6.92 -27.47 -3.29
C ASP A 317 7.40 -27.80 -1.87
N PRO A 318 8.15 -28.90 -1.63
CA PRO A 318 8.73 -29.21 -0.32
C PRO A 318 9.59 -28.09 0.29
N LEU A 319 10.14 -27.19 -0.55
CA LEU A 319 10.94 -26.03 -0.14
C LEU A 319 10.09 -24.82 0.31
N ALA A 320 8.75 -24.88 0.18
CA ALA A 320 7.83 -23.81 0.59
C ALA A 320 7.44 -23.88 2.08
N ASN A 321 8.42 -24.08 2.94
CA ASN A 321 8.29 -24.22 4.40
C ASN A 321 8.30 -22.87 5.17
N GLY A 322 8.07 -21.76 4.47
CA GLY A 322 7.98 -20.41 5.04
C GLY A 322 9.31 -19.72 5.39
N HIS A 323 10.47 -20.31 5.08
CA HIS A 323 11.78 -19.68 5.29
C HIS A 323 12.76 -19.95 4.13
N GLN A 324 13.97 -19.39 4.23
CA GLN A 324 15.02 -19.56 3.22
C GLN A 324 15.90 -20.78 3.56
N ASN A 325 15.84 -21.79 2.70
CA ASN A 325 16.56 -23.05 2.82
C ASN A 325 18.01 -22.90 2.35
N ASP A 326 18.98 -23.37 3.13
CA ASP A 326 20.37 -23.53 2.67
C ASP A 326 20.59 -24.83 1.85
N ALA A 327 21.83 -25.11 1.49
CA ALA A 327 22.16 -26.25 0.64
C ALA A 327 21.83 -27.59 1.32
N PHE A 328 22.17 -27.71 2.61
CA PHE A 328 21.88 -28.90 3.40
C PHE A 328 20.37 -29.06 3.66
N GLU A 329 19.63 -27.96 3.87
CA GLU A 329 18.17 -28.00 4.01
C GLU A 329 17.49 -28.44 2.70
N VAL A 330 17.94 -27.97 1.53
CA VAL A 330 17.45 -28.44 0.22
C VAL A 330 17.72 -29.93 0.03
N PHE A 331 18.94 -30.39 0.30
CA PHE A 331 19.31 -31.81 0.29
C PHE A 331 18.42 -32.64 1.24
N CYS A 332 18.24 -32.17 2.47
CA CYS A 332 17.41 -32.83 3.48
C CYS A 332 15.93 -32.92 3.07
N LEU A 333 15.37 -31.88 2.45
CA LEU A 333 13.96 -31.84 2.05
C LEU A 333 13.67 -32.65 0.78
N LEU A 334 14.53 -32.53 -0.24
CA LEU A 334 14.31 -33.17 -1.54
C LEU A 334 14.75 -34.66 -1.57
N GLU A 335 15.89 -34.99 -0.97
CA GLU A 335 16.45 -36.36 -1.04
C GLU A 335 16.10 -37.22 0.20
N HIS A 336 15.77 -36.58 1.33
CA HIS A 336 15.53 -37.26 2.60
C HIS A 336 14.17 -36.96 3.25
N GLY A 337 13.28 -36.23 2.57
CA GLY A 337 11.92 -35.97 3.04
C GLY A 337 11.83 -35.24 4.37
N GLY A 338 12.84 -34.43 4.71
CA GLY A 338 12.97 -33.72 5.99
C GLY A 338 13.63 -34.51 7.12
N ASP A 339 14.08 -35.75 6.90
CA ASP A 339 14.79 -36.54 7.91
C ASP A 339 16.24 -36.06 8.08
N GLN A 340 16.43 -35.08 8.96
CA GLN A 340 17.76 -34.53 9.30
C GLN A 340 18.75 -35.59 9.80
N SER A 341 18.29 -36.65 10.48
CA SER A 341 19.21 -37.67 11.02
C SER A 341 19.80 -38.54 9.89
N LYS A 342 18.99 -38.88 8.88
CA LYS A 342 19.49 -39.52 7.65
C LYS A 342 20.36 -38.57 6.84
N ALA A 343 19.91 -37.33 6.64
CA ALA A 343 20.64 -36.32 5.87
C ALA A 343 22.04 -36.01 6.45
N VAL A 344 22.17 -35.81 7.77
CA VAL A 344 23.48 -35.57 8.41
C VAL A 344 24.39 -36.80 8.26
N LYS A 345 23.85 -38.01 8.41
CA LYS A 345 24.63 -39.25 8.28
C LYS A 345 25.15 -39.46 6.85
N GLU A 346 24.32 -39.14 5.85
CA GLU A 346 24.69 -39.27 4.44
C GLU A 346 25.62 -38.13 3.98
N ALA A 347 25.38 -36.89 4.40
CA ALA A 347 26.31 -35.78 4.21
C ALA A 347 27.70 -36.09 4.82
N ALA A 348 27.75 -36.68 6.03
CA ALA A 348 29.01 -37.11 6.64
C ALA A 348 29.71 -38.24 5.85
N ARG A 349 28.95 -39.06 5.11
CA ARG A 349 29.49 -40.08 4.20
C ARG A 349 30.04 -39.45 2.92
N ILE A 350 29.29 -38.54 2.30
CA ILE A 350 29.67 -37.78 1.08
C ILE A 350 30.96 -36.97 1.34
N LEU A 351 31.05 -36.31 2.49
CA LEU A 351 32.19 -35.47 2.88
C LEU A 351 33.36 -36.25 3.53
N GLY A 352 33.24 -37.56 3.72
CA GLY A 352 34.27 -38.38 4.38
C GLY A 352 34.50 -38.09 5.88
N MET A 353 33.60 -37.36 6.53
CA MET A 353 33.74 -36.89 7.93
C MET A 353 33.36 -37.94 8.98
N GLN A 354 33.69 -39.22 8.75
CA GLN A 354 33.35 -40.31 9.66
C GLN A 354 34.29 -40.35 10.88
N SER A 355 33.73 -40.43 12.09
CA SER A 355 34.48 -40.31 13.33
C SER A 355 35.09 -41.63 13.83
N THR A 356 36.40 -41.79 13.67
CA THR A 356 37.21 -42.69 14.52
C THR A 356 37.61 -41.99 15.84
N ARG A 357 37.73 -42.75 16.93
CA ARG A 357 37.86 -42.22 18.31
C ARG A 357 39.04 -42.86 19.05
N PRO A 358 40.09 -42.10 19.41
CA PRO A 358 41.11 -42.51 20.39
C PRO A 358 40.85 -41.95 21.80
N SER A 359 41.60 -42.44 22.78
CA SER A 359 41.46 -42.23 24.24
C SER A 359 42.28 -41.06 24.81
N ALA A 360 42.14 -40.84 26.13
CA ALA A 360 42.67 -39.66 26.84
C ALA A 360 44.09 -39.84 27.44
N SER A 361 44.99 -38.96 27.00
CA SER A 361 46.29 -38.55 27.57
C SER A 361 46.79 -37.43 26.62
N ASP A 362 47.24 -36.22 26.99
CA ASP A 362 47.81 -35.66 28.23
C ASP A 362 47.56 -34.13 28.39
N LEU A 363 47.83 -33.58 29.58
CA LEU A 363 47.90 -32.15 29.98
C LEU A 363 48.83 -32.06 31.22
N PRO A 364 49.34 -30.88 31.70
CA PRO A 364 49.42 -29.50 31.15
C PRO A 364 50.95 -29.13 31.01
N PRO A 365 51.58 -27.98 31.42
CA PRO A 365 51.18 -26.60 31.79
C PRO A 365 52.01 -25.48 31.09
N ALA A 366 52.11 -24.29 31.73
CA ALA A 366 52.96 -23.12 31.38
C ALA A 366 53.90 -22.76 32.57
N PRO A 367 54.93 -21.87 32.44
CA PRO A 367 54.72 -20.43 32.78
C PRO A 367 55.69 -19.33 32.20
N THR A 368 55.23 -18.06 32.28
CA THR A 368 55.89 -16.73 32.55
C THR A 368 57.25 -16.20 31.99
N GLU A 369 57.18 -14.92 31.57
CA GLU A 369 58.11 -13.75 31.73
C GLU A 369 59.45 -13.57 30.97
N GLY A 370 59.77 -12.30 30.62
CA GLY A 370 61.08 -11.84 30.07
C GLY A 370 61.04 -10.50 29.29
N SER A 371 61.89 -9.53 29.64
CA SER A 371 61.85 -8.08 29.33
C SER A 371 62.56 -7.57 28.05
N ASP A 372 62.44 -6.24 27.81
CA ASP A 372 63.43 -5.28 27.24
C ASP A 372 63.29 -4.64 25.82
N LYS A 373 63.90 -3.45 25.73
CA LYS A 373 63.92 -2.35 24.73
C LYS A 373 65.30 -1.63 24.87
N PRO A 374 65.71 -0.58 24.10
CA PRO A 374 65.37 -0.11 22.74
C PRO A 374 66.62 0.30 21.88
N ASP A 375 66.42 0.79 20.64
CA ASP A 375 67.15 1.95 20.01
C ASP A 375 66.47 2.30 18.64
N ALA A 376 66.17 3.56 18.28
CA ALA A 376 66.99 4.60 17.60
C ALA A 376 67.35 4.26 16.12
N THR A 377 67.24 5.11 15.08
CA THR A 377 67.31 6.59 14.90
C THR A 377 66.45 7.15 13.73
N ALA A 378 66.39 8.50 13.59
CA ALA A 378 65.60 9.34 12.63
C ALA A 378 66.37 9.68 11.30
N PRO A 379 66.07 10.71 10.43
CA PRO A 379 65.06 11.80 10.46
C PRO A 379 64.39 12.24 9.11
N ASP A 380 63.58 13.32 9.19
CA ASP A 380 62.74 13.98 8.14
C ASP A 380 63.45 14.99 7.19
N ASN A 381 62.71 15.47 6.17
CA ASN A 381 63.02 16.58 5.24
C ASN A 381 61.88 17.64 5.19
N PRO A 382 62.16 18.97 5.13
CA PRO A 382 61.13 20.02 4.97
C PRO A 382 61.35 21.03 3.80
N SER A 383 60.43 22.01 3.70
CA SER A 383 60.31 23.17 2.76
C SER A 383 59.30 22.94 1.60
N GLU A 384 58.55 23.93 1.06
CA GLU A 384 58.71 25.40 1.04
C GLU A 384 57.38 26.15 0.77
N ALA A 385 57.23 27.42 1.21
CA ALA A 385 56.18 28.34 0.71
C ALA A 385 56.54 29.83 0.96
N ALA A 386 56.32 30.69 -0.03
CA ALA A 386 56.77 32.10 -0.06
C ALA A 386 55.69 33.14 0.37
N PRO A 387 56.09 34.37 0.76
CA PRO A 387 55.18 35.46 1.14
C PRO A 387 55.03 36.57 0.07
N ALA A 388 54.00 37.42 0.26
CA ALA A 388 53.86 38.73 -0.39
C ALA A 388 53.52 39.81 0.68
N PRO A 389 53.82 41.09 0.45
CA PRO A 389 53.85 42.11 1.50
C PRO A 389 52.60 43.00 1.56
N ASP A 390 52.38 43.66 2.70
CA ASP A 390 51.90 45.05 2.72
C ASP A 390 52.21 45.73 4.07
N GLY A 391 52.50 47.03 4.03
CA GLY A 391 52.96 47.82 5.19
C GLY A 391 51.94 48.84 5.67
N GLY A 392 51.89 49.07 6.99
CA GLY A 392 51.09 50.14 7.60
C GLY A 392 51.78 50.69 8.85
N ALA A 393 51.99 52.00 8.90
CA ALA A 393 52.63 52.67 10.03
C ALA A 393 51.78 52.59 11.31
N GLY A 394 52.43 52.54 12.47
CA GLY A 394 51.77 52.46 13.78
C GLY A 394 52.48 53.35 14.81
N GLU A 395 51.67 53.94 15.69
CA GLU A 395 52.10 54.83 16.78
C GLU A 395 53.11 54.14 17.73
N GLU A 396 54.08 54.92 18.23
CA GLU A 396 55.03 54.46 19.25
C GLU A 396 54.32 54.26 20.60
N LEU A 397 54.09 53.00 20.97
CA LEU A 397 53.50 52.61 22.25
C LEU A 397 54.53 52.64 23.37
N SER A 398 54.25 53.33 24.47
CA SER A 398 55.11 53.36 25.66
C SER A 398 55.08 52.03 26.45
N ILE A 399 56.13 51.74 27.21
CA ILE A 399 56.27 50.48 27.97
C ILE A 399 55.12 50.26 28.97
N GLU A 400 54.62 51.32 29.63
CA GLU A 400 53.48 51.26 30.55
C GLU A 400 52.17 50.86 29.84
N GLN A 401 51.94 51.39 28.64
CA GLN A 401 50.79 51.00 27.80
C GLN A 401 50.91 49.54 27.35
N VAL A 402 52.12 49.07 27.04
CA VAL A 402 52.37 47.68 26.63
C VAL A 402 52.14 46.71 27.79
N LEU A 403 52.65 47.00 28.99
CA LEU A 403 52.40 46.21 30.22
C LEU A 403 50.91 46.17 30.60
N ARG A 404 50.17 47.27 30.39
CA ARG A 404 48.72 47.30 30.63
C ARG A 404 47.94 46.45 29.63
N ARG A 405 48.28 46.52 28.34
CA ARG A 405 47.48 46.02 27.20
C ARG A 405 47.75 44.57 26.82
N PHE A 406 48.96 44.08 27.03
CA PHE A 406 49.38 42.77 26.53
C PHE A 406 49.68 41.77 27.65
N ALA A 407 49.29 40.51 27.44
CA ALA A 407 49.67 39.38 28.29
C ALA A 407 50.41 38.31 27.48
N LEU A 408 51.36 37.60 28.10
CA LEU A 408 51.93 36.39 27.52
C LEU A 408 50.94 35.24 27.70
N VAL A 409 50.69 34.47 26.64
CA VAL A 409 49.84 33.28 26.71
C VAL A 409 50.65 32.12 27.30
N GLU A 410 50.25 31.64 28.47
CA GLU A 410 51.00 30.65 29.27
C GLU A 410 51.32 29.38 28.46
N GLY A 411 52.52 28.85 28.66
CA GLY A 411 53.02 27.68 27.91
C GLY A 411 53.37 27.95 26.44
N THR A 412 53.24 29.19 25.94
CA THR A 412 53.50 29.52 24.53
C THR A 412 54.37 30.78 24.34
N THR A 413 54.68 31.10 23.08
CA THR A 413 55.32 32.36 22.66
C THR A 413 54.32 33.37 22.06
N HIS A 414 53.01 33.16 22.24
CA HIS A 414 51.98 34.07 21.77
C HIS A 414 51.70 35.17 22.79
N VAL A 415 51.29 36.34 22.29
CA VAL A 415 50.93 37.51 23.09
C VAL A 415 49.45 37.80 22.85
N TRP A 416 48.69 37.95 23.93
CA TRP A 416 47.28 38.34 23.91
C TRP A 416 47.15 39.86 23.98
N ASP A 417 46.39 40.46 23.06
CA ASP A 417 46.02 41.88 23.06
C ASP A 417 44.64 42.04 23.71
N PHE A 418 44.55 42.58 24.93
CA PHE A 418 43.26 42.74 25.62
C PHE A 418 42.31 43.65 24.85
N ASP A 419 42.79 44.78 24.31
CA ASP A 419 41.99 45.77 23.59
C ASP A 419 41.40 45.20 22.29
N LYS A 420 42.13 44.31 21.61
CA LYS A 420 41.65 43.62 20.39
C LYS A 420 40.98 42.29 20.66
N SER A 421 41.16 41.72 21.85
CA SER A 421 40.74 40.37 22.27
C SER A 421 41.12 39.30 21.22
N ARG A 422 42.42 39.20 20.95
CA ARG A 422 43.04 38.24 20.01
C ARG A 422 44.48 37.90 20.40
N ALA A 423 44.90 36.66 20.11
CA ALA A 423 46.30 36.26 20.19
C ALA A 423 47.10 36.70 18.94
N MET A 424 48.40 36.97 19.12
CA MET A 424 49.36 37.21 18.03
C MET A 424 50.72 36.54 18.31
N LYS A 425 51.46 36.20 17.25
CA LYS A 425 52.82 35.64 17.35
C LYS A 425 53.79 36.69 17.91
N LYS A 426 54.80 36.26 18.67
CA LYS A 426 55.89 37.14 19.17
C LYS A 426 56.47 38.07 18.10
N SER A 427 56.71 37.58 16.88
CA SER A 427 57.22 38.40 15.77
C SER A 427 56.26 39.51 15.32
N ALA A 428 54.95 39.27 15.37
CA ALA A 428 53.93 40.29 15.07
C ALA A 428 53.78 41.31 16.20
N PHE A 429 53.99 40.89 17.46
CA PHE A 429 54.07 41.77 18.61
C PHE A 429 55.34 42.67 18.55
N GLU A 430 56.51 42.07 18.29
CA GLU A 430 57.79 42.80 18.09
C GLU A 430 57.71 43.81 16.95
N ALA A 431 57.05 43.46 15.85
CA ALA A 431 56.80 44.38 14.73
C ALA A 431 55.82 45.52 15.08
N ARG A 432 54.97 45.34 16.11
CA ARG A 432 53.95 46.32 16.53
C ARG A 432 54.42 47.28 17.63
N VAL A 433 55.24 46.83 18.57
CA VAL A 433 55.75 47.67 19.68
C VAL A 433 57.22 48.05 19.53
N GLY A 434 57.91 47.50 18.54
CA GLY A 434 59.35 47.65 18.35
C GLY A 434 60.17 46.69 19.23
N LYS A 435 61.24 46.13 18.67
CA LYS A 435 62.11 45.16 19.35
C LYS A 435 62.63 45.61 20.74
N PRO A 436 63.03 46.89 20.98
CA PRO A 436 63.49 47.31 22.30
C PRO A 436 62.41 47.22 23.38
N ILE A 437 61.19 47.70 23.07
CA ILE A 437 60.07 47.70 24.02
C ILE A 437 59.51 46.29 24.21
N ALA A 438 59.46 45.49 23.15
CA ALA A 438 59.09 44.08 23.24
C ALA A 438 60.03 43.28 24.15
N LYS A 439 61.34 43.57 24.12
CA LYS A 439 62.32 42.95 25.03
C LYS A 439 62.10 43.40 26.47
N LEU A 440 61.96 44.71 26.73
CA LEU A 440 61.68 45.23 28.08
C LEU A 440 60.41 44.61 28.68
N TRP A 441 59.34 44.46 27.89
CA TRP A 441 58.11 43.79 28.32
C TRP A 441 58.30 42.29 28.60
N LEU A 442 59.11 41.59 27.81
CA LEU A 442 59.40 40.16 28.01
C LEU A 442 60.21 39.92 29.29
N ASP A 443 61.19 40.79 29.56
CA ASP A 443 62.09 40.71 30.70
C ASP A 443 61.45 41.25 31.99
N ALA A 444 60.35 42.01 31.90
CA ALA A 444 59.60 42.54 33.04
C ALA A 444 59.00 41.44 33.94
N THR A 445 59.11 41.59 35.26
CA THR A 445 58.61 40.63 36.25
C THR A 445 57.11 40.78 36.55
N ASP A 446 56.53 41.93 36.23
CA ASP A 446 55.12 42.30 36.41
C ASP A 446 54.28 42.14 35.13
N LYS A 447 54.85 41.58 34.06
CA LYS A 447 54.11 41.29 32.81
C LYS A 447 52.91 40.37 33.10
N LYS A 448 51.78 40.69 32.48
CA LYS A 448 50.56 39.88 32.62
C LYS A 448 50.72 38.52 31.94
N LEU A 449 50.14 37.50 32.56
CA LEU A 449 49.94 36.18 31.98
C LEU A 449 48.44 35.95 31.73
N ILE A 450 48.12 35.11 30.75
CA ILE A 450 46.76 34.62 30.51
C ILE A 450 46.84 33.15 30.12
N ALA A 451 45.96 32.32 30.67
CA ALA A 451 45.95 30.89 30.39
C ALA A 451 45.47 30.61 28.95
N ASP A 452 46.06 29.59 28.31
CA ASP A 452 45.82 29.25 26.90
C ASP A 452 44.40 28.70 26.64
N ASP A 453 43.77 28.08 27.65
CA ASP A 453 42.36 27.71 27.64
C ASP A 453 41.46 28.96 27.67
N GLN A 454 41.71 29.91 28.58
CA GLN A 454 40.97 31.16 28.68
C GLN A 454 41.04 31.99 27.38
N VAL A 455 42.20 32.01 26.71
CA VAL A 455 42.37 32.61 25.37
C VAL A 455 41.47 31.93 24.33
N LYS A 456 41.45 30.60 24.31
CA LYS A 456 40.61 29.81 23.37
C LYS A 456 39.13 30.06 23.61
N ASP A 457 38.68 30.09 24.87
CA ASP A 457 37.28 30.31 25.21
C ASP A 457 36.80 31.71 24.78
N ILE A 458 37.61 32.75 25.00
CA ILE A 458 37.28 34.12 24.56
C ILE A 458 37.21 34.20 23.02
N GLU A 459 38.14 33.57 22.30
CA GLU A 459 38.09 33.55 20.83
C GLU A 459 36.92 32.71 20.27
N GLN A 460 36.55 31.60 20.92
CA GLN A 460 35.40 30.78 20.54
C GLN A 460 34.07 31.51 20.78
N ALA A 461 33.88 32.09 21.97
CA ALA A 461 32.67 32.83 22.32
C ALA A 461 32.43 34.00 21.34
N ARG A 462 33.50 34.72 20.96
CA ARG A 462 33.41 35.82 19.99
C ARG A 462 33.07 35.35 18.58
N LYS A 463 33.61 34.20 18.12
CA LYS A 463 33.25 33.61 16.81
C LYS A 463 31.79 33.19 16.76
N MET A 464 31.24 32.68 17.87
CA MET A 464 29.83 32.31 17.98
C MET A 464 28.90 33.55 18.02
N ALA A 465 29.25 34.58 18.78
CA ALA A 465 28.43 35.80 18.91
C ALA A 465 28.35 36.65 17.62
N GLY A 466 29.33 36.52 16.71
CA GLY A 466 29.39 37.30 15.47
C GLY A 466 28.41 36.85 14.37
N LYS A 467 27.81 35.66 14.47
CA LYS A 467 26.79 35.20 13.53
C LYS A 467 25.40 35.49 14.10
N LYS A 468 24.65 36.35 13.41
CA LYS A 468 23.24 36.60 13.74
C LYS A 468 22.51 35.27 13.89
N GLY A 469 21.77 35.12 14.99
CA GLY A 469 20.84 34.01 15.18
C GLY A 469 19.77 33.98 14.09
N GLY A 470 18.87 33.01 14.17
CA GLY A 470 17.73 32.94 13.26
C GLY A 470 16.78 34.15 13.39
N ALA A 471 15.64 34.10 12.71
CA ALA A 471 14.59 35.11 12.86
C ALA A 471 14.15 35.31 14.32
N LEU A 472 14.28 34.27 15.15
CA LEU A 472 13.99 34.28 16.60
C LEU A 472 15.21 34.59 17.48
N GLY A 473 16.38 34.93 16.92
CA GLY A 473 17.59 35.28 17.67
C GLY A 473 18.28 34.14 18.43
N MET A 474 17.75 32.91 18.38
CA MET A 474 18.25 31.74 19.12
C MET A 474 19.74 31.44 18.83
N ARG A 475 20.49 31.03 19.87
CA ARG A 475 21.87 30.55 19.73
C ARG A 475 21.91 29.22 18.97
N PRO A 476 22.99 28.88 18.25
CA PRO A 476 23.10 27.59 17.54
C PRO A 476 22.85 26.36 18.42
N THR A 477 23.34 26.36 19.67
CA THR A 477 23.16 25.30 20.67
C THR A 477 21.72 25.16 21.16
N GLU A 478 20.92 26.24 21.12
CA GLU A 478 19.50 26.26 21.49
C GLU A 478 18.60 25.89 20.31
N ARG A 479 18.98 26.28 19.08
CA ARG A 479 18.19 26.08 17.86
C ARG A 479 18.31 24.66 17.32
N TYR A 480 19.54 24.17 17.19
CA TYR A 480 19.85 22.93 16.49
C TYR A 480 20.07 21.82 17.51
N VAL A 481 19.10 20.90 17.60
CA VAL A 481 19.15 19.74 18.50
C VAL A 481 19.57 18.52 17.70
N TYR A 482 20.68 17.89 18.08
CA TYR A 482 21.12 16.66 17.41
C TYR A 482 20.15 15.51 17.69
N ILE A 483 19.80 14.76 16.64
CA ILE A 483 18.90 13.60 16.74
C ILE A 483 19.75 12.33 16.78
N ASP A 484 19.90 11.76 17.97
CA ASP A 484 20.75 10.58 18.17
C ASP A 484 20.25 9.37 17.36
N GLY A 485 21.18 8.50 16.98
CA GLY A 485 20.93 7.40 16.04
C GLY A 485 20.74 7.82 14.58
N THR A 486 20.80 9.12 14.23
CA THR A 486 20.56 9.61 12.86
C THR A 486 21.64 10.59 12.37
N LYS A 487 21.53 11.00 11.09
CA LYS A 487 22.26 12.12 10.48
C LYS A 487 21.38 13.38 10.33
N ASP A 488 20.29 13.44 11.08
CA ASP A 488 19.36 14.57 11.07
C ASP A 488 19.53 15.42 12.34
N VAL A 489 19.06 16.64 12.25
CA VAL A 489 19.03 17.64 13.32
C VAL A 489 17.62 18.23 13.36
N TRP A 490 17.08 18.43 14.55
CA TRP A 490 15.83 19.16 14.71
C TRP A 490 16.10 20.66 14.78
N ASP A 491 15.55 21.42 13.84
CA ASP A 491 15.58 22.89 13.86
C ASP A 491 14.38 23.39 14.67
N ARG A 492 14.61 23.84 15.91
CA ARG A 492 13.55 24.34 16.81
C ARG A 492 12.88 25.63 16.32
N GLU A 493 13.56 26.44 15.50
CA GLU A 493 12.94 27.63 14.90
C GLU A 493 11.99 27.24 13.75
N LYS A 494 12.38 26.26 12.92
CA LYS A 494 11.57 25.79 11.77
C LYS A 494 10.68 24.58 12.07
N LYS A 495 10.71 24.10 13.32
CA LYS A 495 9.95 22.97 13.88
C LYS A 495 9.94 21.74 12.96
N ARG A 496 11.11 21.38 12.44
CA ARG A 496 11.27 20.27 11.48
C ARG A 496 12.63 19.59 11.58
N ARG A 497 12.68 18.32 11.15
CA ARG A 497 13.95 17.61 10.88
C ARG A 497 14.60 18.22 9.63
N ILE A 498 15.92 18.39 9.68
CA ILE A 498 16.78 18.78 8.56
C ILE A 498 18.06 17.93 8.58
N ALA A 499 18.61 17.61 7.41
CA ALA A 499 19.86 16.87 7.34
C ALA A 499 21.04 17.69 7.94
N GLU A 500 22.00 16.99 8.56
CA GLU A 500 23.25 17.55 9.10
C GLU A 500 23.92 18.55 8.12
N GLY A 501 23.99 18.19 6.83
CA GLY A 501 24.59 19.03 5.79
C GLY A 501 23.96 20.43 5.68
N ALA A 502 22.65 20.56 5.90
CA ALA A 502 21.97 21.86 5.90
C ALA A 502 22.36 22.71 7.12
N VAL A 503 22.58 22.08 8.28
CA VAL A 503 23.09 22.75 9.50
C VAL A 503 24.54 23.18 9.31
N LYS A 504 25.36 22.31 8.71
CA LYS A 504 26.76 22.63 8.35
C LYS A 504 26.85 23.81 7.37
N MET A 505 25.96 23.89 6.38
CA MET A 505 25.87 25.05 5.49
C MET A 505 25.37 26.31 6.21
N ALA A 506 24.39 26.20 7.11
CA ALA A 506 23.87 27.34 7.87
C ALA A 506 24.87 27.89 8.90
N LEU A 507 25.66 27.03 9.54
CA LEU A 507 26.66 27.42 10.54
C LEU A 507 28.05 27.69 9.95
N GLY A 508 28.41 27.15 8.78
CA GLY A 508 29.74 27.30 8.17
C GLY A 508 30.86 26.98 9.17
N ASP A 509 31.85 27.86 9.28
CA ASP A 509 33.02 27.67 10.17
C ASP A 509 32.69 27.46 11.66
N THR A 510 31.52 27.88 12.14
CA THR A 510 31.09 27.66 13.53
C THR A 510 30.37 26.32 13.72
N TYR A 511 30.20 25.52 12.66
CA TYR A 511 29.62 24.18 12.75
C TYR A 511 30.40 23.27 13.69
N ALA A 512 31.74 23.28 13.60
CA ALA A 512 32.60 22.48 14.49
C ALA A 512 32.50 22.92 15.96
N LEU A 513 32.24 24.21 16.22
CA LEU A 513 32.02 24.72 17.58
C LEU A 513 30.68 24.22 18.15
N TRP A 514 29.61 24.20 17.35
CA TRP A 514 28.34 23.59 17.77
C TRP A 514 28.46 22.08 17.97
N LEU A 515 29.09 21.38 17.02
CA LEU A 515 29.22 19.91 17.03
C LEU A 515 29.97 19.41 18.28
N ASN A 516 30.99 20.13 18.70
CA ASN A 516 31.84 19.80 19.84
C ASN A 516 31.44 20.51 21.15
N SER A 517 30.34 21.26 21.16
CA SER A 517 29.88 21.98 22.36
C SER A 517 29.28 21.03 23.39
N SER A 518 29.68 21.16 24.65
CA SER A 518 29.05 20.50 25.80
C SER A 518 27.61 21.00 26.06
N GLU A 519 27.26 22.21 25.59
CA GLU A 519 25.88 22.75 25.65
C GLU A 519 24.99 22.26 24.50
N ARG A 520 25.52 21.47 23.54
CA ARG A 520 24.72 20.96 22.41
C ARG A 520 23.66 19.99 22.92
N ARG A 521 22.39 20.39 22.86
CA ARG A 521 21.27 19.50 23.15
C ARG A 521 21.26 18.30 22.18
N VAL A 522 21.13 17.11 22.75
CA VAL A 522 20.92 15.84 22.05
C VAL A 522 19.57 15.27 22.50
N VAL A 523 18.81 14.70 21.57
CA VAL A 523 17.52 14.03 21.82
C VAL A 523 17.49 12.76 20.97
N ASP A 524 17.03 11.64 21.53
CA ASP A 524 16.89 10.39 20.79
C ASP A 524 15.85 10.50 19.65
N VAL A 525 16.01 9.74 18.57
CA VAL A 525 15.04 9.68 17.47
C VAL A 525 13.63 9.27 17.92
N GLU A 526 13.52 8.42 18.94
CA GLU A 526 12.26 7.98 19.57
C GLU A 526 11.63 9.08 20.45
N HIS A 527 12.42 10.06 20.90
CA HIS A 527 11.96 11.17 21.73
C HIS A 527 11.41 12.36 20.91
N ILE A 528 11.34 12.24 19.58
CA ILE A 528 10.66 13.20 18.70
C ILE A 528 9.27 12.66 18.38
N VAL A 529 8.27 13.10 19.16
CA VAL A 529 6.94 12.51 19.21
C VAL A 529 5.86 13.46 18.69
N PHE A 530 4.71 12.91 18.32
CA PHE A 530 3.47 13.67 18.13
C PHE A 530 2.58 13.42 19.35
N ASP A 531 2.50 14.39 20.26
CA ASP A 531 1.71 14.29 21.48
C ASP A 531 0.76 15.50 21.63
N PRO A 532 -0.48 15.42 21.11
CA PRO A 532 -1.44 16.50 21.29
C PRO A 532 -1.88 16.73 22.75
N THR A 533 -1.59 15.80 23.66
CA THR A 533 -1.92 15.94 25.10
C THR A 533 -0.97 16.88 25.84
N MET A 534 0.19 17.22 25.25
CA MET A 534 1.24 18.04 25.86
C MET A 534 1.73 17.50 27.23
N THR A 535 1.70 16.19 27.45
CA THR A 535 2.06 15.57 28.74
C THR A 535 3.53 15.16 28.84
N LYS A 536 4.23 15.06 27.71
CA LYS A 536 5.66 14.70 27.68
C LYS A 536 6.56 15.86 28.12
N ASP A 537 7.55 15.55 28.97
CA ASP A 537 8.54 16.51 29.48
C ASP A 537 9.33 17.17 28.31
N PRO A 538 9.22 18.50 28.10
CA PRO A 538 9.92 19.21 27.02
C PRO A 538 11.45 19.26 27.14
N SER A 539 12.02 18.85 28.28
CA SER A 539 13.47 18.70 28.46
C SER A 539 13.99 17.40 27.83
N ILE A 540 13.21 16.32 27.91
CA ILE A 540 13.54 14.99 27.36
C ILE A 540 13.04 14.87 25.91
N TYR A 541 11.79 15.27 25.67
CA TYR A 541 11.09 15.08 24.41
C TYR A 541 11.06 16.34 23.54
N ILE A 542 10.92 16.15 22.24
CA ILE A 542 10.53 17.17 21.27
C ILE A 542 9.14 16.80 20.78
N ASN A 543 8.15 17.59 21.19
CA ASN A 543 6.81 17.47 20.65
C ASN A 543 6.73 18.14 19.26
N THR A 544 6.01 17.50 18.35
CA THR A 544 5.75 17.98 16.99
C THR A 544 4.32 18.49 16.79
N PHE A 545 3.50 18.48 17.86
CA PHE A 545 2.24 19.22 17.94
C PHE A 545 2.51 20.63 18.47
N ASP A 546 1.92 21.63 17.81
CA ASP A 546 2.15 23.07 18.06
C ASP A 546 0.92 23.82 18.59
N GLY A 547 -0.16 23.11 18.95
CA GLY A 547 -1.48 23.70 19.13
C GLY A 547 -2.26 23.77 17.80
N LEU A 548 -3.56 23.98 17.89
CA LEU A 548 -4.44 24.16 16.73
C LEU A 548 -4.19 25.52 16.05
N PRO A 549 -4.40 25.65 14.73
CA PRO A 549 -4.09 26.86 13.97
C PRO A 549 -5.07 28.02 14.19
N LEU A 550 -6.23 27.77 14.80
CA LEU A 550 -7.24 28.78 15.11
C LEU A 550 -7.37 29.00 16.62
N GLU A 551 -7.51 30.26 17.02
CA GLU A 551 -7.92 30.62 18.38
C GLU A 551 -9.46 30.58 18.49
N PRO A 552 -10.03 30.14 19.62
CA PRO A 552 -11.48 30.06 19.80
C PRO A 552 -12.09 31.46 20.01
N VAL A 553 -13.22 31.72 19.36
CA VAL A 553 -13.97 32.99 19.47
C VAL A 553 -15.32 32.76 20.15
N ASN A 554 -15.70 33.66 21.06
CA ASN A 554 -16.93 33.56 21.83
C ASN A 554 -18.08 34.34 21.16
N ASP A 555 -18.46 33.92 19.95
CA ASP A 555 -19.57 34.48 19.19
C ASP A 555 -20.49 33.38 18.64
N ASP A 556 -21.52 33.03 19.42
CA ASP A 556 -22.52 32.03 19.04
C ASP A 556 -23.34 32.43 17.79
N ALA A 557 -23.41 33.73 17.44
CA ALA A 557 -24.16 34.20 16.27
C ALA A 557 -23.36 33.99 14.97
N ALA A 558 -22.05 34.19 15.01
CA ALA A 558 -21.15 33.99 13.87
C ALA A 558 -21.02 32.53 13.39
N CYS A 559 -21.47 31.55 14.19
CA CYS A 559 -21.52 30.13 13.81
C CYS A 559 -22.95 29.53 13.82
N ALA A 560 -24.00 30.36 13.78
CA ALA A 560 -25.37 29.90 13.91
C ALA A 560 -25.81 28.93 12.80
N ASN A 561 -25.38 29.15 11.55
CA ASN A 561 -25.68 28.27 10.43
C ASN A 561 -24.80 27.01 10.42
N LEU A 562 -23.55 27.10 10.88
CA LEU A 562 -22.68 25.94 11.11
C LEU A 562 -23.24 25.01 12.21
N ARG A 563 -23.74 25.56 13.32
CA ARG A 563 -24.45 24.77 14.35
C ARG A 563 -25.73 24.15 13.82
N TRP A 564 -26.49 24.88 13.02
CA TRP A 564 -27.67 24.35 12.34
C TRP A 564 -27.31 23.22 11.35
N LEU A 565 -26.18 23.30 10.66
CA LEU A 565 -25.71 22.26 9.72
C LEU A 565 -25.46 20.90 10.42
N ILE A 566 -24.97 20.91 11.67
CA ILE A 566 -24.80 19.68 12.47
C ILE A 566 -26.17 19.01 12.68
N SER A 567 -27.19 19.79 13.09
CA SER A 567 -28.56 19.29 13.28
C SER A 567 -29.21 18.84 11.96
N PHE A 568 -29.02 19.60 10.88
CA PHE A 568 -29.53 19.29 9.54
C PHE A 568 -28.99 17.96 9.00
N LEU A 569 -27.68 17.71 9.11
CA LEU A 569 -27.07 16.42 8.72
C LEU A 569 -27.56 15.24 9.57
N CYS A 570 -28.08 15.51 10.77
CA CYS A 570 -28.77 14.53 11.61
C CYS A 570 -30.28 14.42 11.33
N ASN A 571 -30.81 15.03 10.27
CA ASN A 571 -32.26 15.14 9.97
C ASN A 571 -33.09 15.74 11.12
N HIS A 572 -32.47 16.61 11.92
CA HIS A 572 -33.05 17.20 13.14
C HIS A 572 -33.43 16.18 14.23
N ASP A 573 -32.89 14.95 14.20
CA ASP A 573 -32.93 14.03 15.33
C ASP A 573 -32.10 14.59 16.49
N GLU A 574 -32.78 14.96 17.58
CA GLU A 574 -32.16 15.60 18.74
C GLU A 574 -31.10 14.72 19.42
N THR A 575 -31.31 13.40 19.45
CA THR A 575 -30.40 12.46 20.12
C THR A 575 -29.13 12.26 19.31
N ALA A 576 -29.26 12.06 17.99
CA ALA A 576 -28.13 11.95 17.08
C ALA A 576 -27.37 13.28 16.96
N ALA A 577 -28.07 14.41 16.91
CA ALA A 577 -27.45 15.74 16.87
C ALA A 577 -26.69 16.05 18.16
N LEU A 578 -27.26 15.80 19.34
CA LEU A 578 -26.58 15.98 20.63
C LEU A 578 -25.35 15.08 20.75
N TRP A 579 -25.48 13.80 20.36
CA TRP A 579 -24.34 12.87 20.34
C TRP A 579 -23.24 13.36 19.40
N LEU A 580 -23.58 13.79 18.18
CA LEU A 580 -22.62 14.30 17.21
C LEU A 580 -21.95 15.58 17.71
N THR A 581 -22.69 16.53 18.28
CA THR A 581 -22.14 17.74 18.89
C THR A 581 -21.15 17.41 20.01
N ARG A 582 -21.48 16.50 20.93
CA ARG A 582 -20.57 16.05 21.99
C ARG A 582 -19.35 15.29 21.44
N TRP A 583 -19.54 14.46 20.42
CA TRP A 583 -18.46 13.75 19.73
C TRP A 583 -17.47 14.69 19.01
N LEU A 584 -17.96 15.78 18.44
CA LEU A 584 -17.13 16.83 17.83
C LEU A 584 -16.45 17.72 18.88
N ALA A 585 -17.08 17.96 20.03
CA ALA A 585 -16.54 18.75 21.13
C ALA A 585 -15.46 18.01 21.93
N TYR A 586 -15.63 16.71 22.19
CA TYR A 586 -14.76 15.96 23.10
C TYR A 586 -13.27 16.00 22.72
N PRO A 587 -12.83 15.77 21.47
CA PRO A 587 -11.41 15.84 21.10
C PRO A 587 -10.82 17.27 21.07
N LEU A 588 -11.67 18.30 21.18
CA LEU A 588 -11.26 19.70 21.28
C LEU A 588 -11.11 20.14 22.74
N GLN A 589 -11.98 19.65 23.63
CA GLN A 589 -11.84 19.83 25.08
C GLN A 589 -10.73 18.93 25.68
N HIS A 590 -10.51 17.76 25.08
CA HIS A 590 -9.49 16.78 25.43
C HIS A 590 -8.56 16.56 24.24
N LEU A 591 -7.64 17.49 23.99
CA LEU A 591 -6.70 17.41 22.86
C LEU A 591 -5.89 16.11 22.89
N GLY A 592 -5.95 15.38 21.79
CA GLY A 592 -5.33 14.04 21.66
C GLY A 592 -6.25 12.88 22.05
N ALA A 593 -7.49 13.13 22.48
CA ALA A 593 -8.46 12.07 22.69
C ALA A 593 -8.74 11.32 21.37
N LYS A 594 -8.61 9.99 21.45
CA LYS A 594 -8.89 9.04 20.37
C LYS A 594 -10.21 8.37 20.67
N MET A 595 -11.24 8.68 19.89
CA MET A 595 -12.57 8.12 20.06
C MET A 595 -12.58 6.63 19.66
N ASP A 596 -13.22 5.76 20.46
CA ASP A 596 -13.48 4.36 20.09
C ASP A 596 -14.63 4.25 19.06
N THR A 597 -15.10 5.40 18.54
CA THR A 597 -16.25 5.58 17.65
C THR A 597 -15.94 6.55 16.49
N ALA A 598 -16.71 6.46 15.42
CA ALA A 598 -16.59 7.24 14.19
C ALA A 598 -17.98 7.60 13.63
N VAL A 599 -18.01 8.48 12.63
CA VAL A 599 -19.25 8.91 11.96
C VAL A 599 -19.28 8.39 10.53
N LEU A 600 -20.41 7.79 10.11
CA LEU A 600 -20.70 7.41 8.73
C LEU A 600 -21.91 8.21 8.23
N MET A 601 -21.68 9.07 7.24
CA MET A 601 -22.70 9.88 6.57
C MET A 601 -22.87 9.34 5.15
N HIS A 602 -24.00 8.68 4.88
CA HIS A 602 -24.25 8.06 3.58
C HIS A 602 -25.62 8.40 3.00
N SER A 603 -25.68 8.72 1.71
CA SER A 603 -26.93 9.10 1.05
C SER A 603 -26.78 9.04 -0.47
N THR A 604 -27.80 8.56 -1.19
CA THR A 604 -27.84 8.57 -2.67
C THR A 604 -27.88 9.96 -3.32
N MET A 605 -27.78 11.02 -2.52
CA MET A 605 -27.96 12.41 -2.92
C MET A 605 -26.74 13.26 -2.58
N GLU A 606 -26.32 14.05 -3.56
CA GLU A 606 -25.20 14.99 -3.45
C GLU A 606 -25.68 16.35 -2.92
N GLY A 607 -24.75 17.21 -2.52
CA GLY A 607 -25.08 18.58 -2.09
C GLY A 607 -25.78 18.72 -0.72
N SER A 608 -25.85 17.68 0.11
CA SER A 608 -26.43 17.76 1.46
C SER A 608 -25.53 18.44 2.51
N GLY A 609 -24.37 19.00 2.13
CA GLY A 609 -23.46 19.70 3.06
C GLY A 609 -22.49 18.81 3.87
N LYS A 610 -22.36 17.52 3.55
CA LYS A 610 -21.47 16.57 4.23
C LYS A 610 -20.01 17.07 4.29
N SER A 611 -19.37 17.27 3.14
CA SER A 611 -17.98 17.74 3.06
C SER A 611 -17.83 19.16 3.60
N LEU A 612 -18.84 20.03 3.44
CA LEU A 612 -18.84 21.39 3.98
C LEU A 612 -18.67 21.42 5.50
N LEU A 613 -19.32 20.52 6.24
CA LEU A 613 -19.07 20.38 7.68
C LEU A 613 -17.72 19.71 7.94
N PHE A 614 -17.54 18.47 7.47
CA PHE A 614 -16.46 17.63 7.98
C PHE A 614 -15.08 17.91 7.35
N ALA A 615 -15.04 18.20 6.05
CA ALA A 615 -13.80 18.50 5.32
C ALA A 615 -13.46 19.98 5.34
N ASP A 616 -14.40 20.87 5.01
CA ASP A 616 -14.10 22.31 4.91
C ASP A 616 -14.03 22.96 6.30
N THR A 617 -15.11 22.85 7.10
CA THR A 617 -15.18 23.51 8.44
C THR A 617 -14.18 22.89 9.43
N PHE A 618 -14.23 21.56 9.63
CA PHE A 618 -13.31 20.90 10.56
C PHE A 618 -11.89 20.74 10.00
N GLY A 619 -11.71 20.69 8.68
CA GLY A 619 -10.36 20.76 8.08
C GLY A 619 -9.70 22.12 8.28
N ALA A 620 -10.45 23.22 8.22
CA ALA A 620 -9.94 24.54 8.62
C ALA A 620 -9.62 24.62 10.13
N LEU A 621 -10.45 24.01 10.98
CA LEU A 621 -10.27 23.99 12.44
C LEU A 621 -8.98 23.25 12.85
N TYR A 622 -8.77 22.03 12.33
CA TYR A 622 -7.57 21.23 12.64
C TYR A 622 -6.35 21.56 11.75
N GLY A 623 -6.55 22.23 10.61
CA GLY A 623 -5.53 22.62 9.65
C GLY A 623 -4.56 21.50 9.28
N GLN A 624 -3.27 21.67 9.60
CA GLN A 624 -2.24 20.69 9.25
C GLN A 624 -2.44 19.31 9.90
N TYR A 625 -3.25 19.20 10.97
CA TYR A 625 -3.59 17.94 11.63
C TYR A 625 -4.86 17.28 11.04
N ALA A 626 -5.48 17.88 10.03
CA ALA A 626 -6.54 17.28 9.23
C ALA A 626 -5.99 16.53 8.00
N ALA A 627 -6.78 15.59 7.47
CA ALA A 627 -6.57 14.99 6.16
C ALA A 627 -7.92 14.69 5.49
N THR A 628 -8.03 14.97 4.18
CA THR A 628 -9.10 14.42 3.33
C THR A 628 -8.51 13.28 2.52
N VAL A 629 -9.20 12.14 2.50
CA VAL A 629 -8.66 10.84 2.11
C VAL A 629 -9.60 10.19 1.10
N GLY A 630 -9.13 9.98 -0.13
CA GLY A 630 -9.88 9.25 -1.16
C GLY A 630 -9.65 7.74 -1.10
N GLN A 631 -10.46 6.98 -1.86
CA GLN A 631 -10.41 5.51 -1.92
C GLN A 631 -8.98 4.95 -2.07
N THR A 632 -8.19 5.42 -3.03
CA THR A 632 -6.82 4.93 -3.29
C THR A 632 -5.86 5.06 -2.09
N GLN A 633 -6.03 6.10 -1.27
CA GLN A 633 -5.19 6.32 -0.08
C GLN A 633 -5.60 5.44 1.10
N LEU A 634 -6.89 5.09 1.20
CA LEU A 634 -7.39 4.10 2.15
C LEU A 634 -6.98 2.68 1.74
N GLU A 635 -7.00 2.35 0.46
CA GLU A 635 -6.61 1.03 -0.06
C GLU A 635 -5.10 0.79 0.01
N SER A 636 -4.28 1.83 -0.13
CA SER A 636 -2.82 1.70 -0.15
C SER A 636 -2.23 1.06 1.11
N ASN A 637 -1.14 0.31 0.92
CA ASN A 637 -0.27 -0.14 2.02
C ASN A 637 0.61 1.01 2.56
N PHE A 638 0.78 2.10 1.80
CA PHE A 638 1.51 3.29 2.26
C PHE A 638 0.56 4.27 2.95
N ASN A 639 0.68 4.39 4.26
CA ASN A 639 -0.24 5.14 5.13
C ASN A 639 0.41 6.33 5.86
N ALA A 640 1.67 6.68 5.53
CA ALA A 640 2.41 7.80 6.15
C ALA A 640 1.67 9.17 6.14
N TRP A 641 0.62 9.32 5.33
CA TRP A 641 -0.30 10.47 5.38
C TRP A 641 -1.05 10.61 6.71
N GLN A 642 -1.18 9.52 7.49
CA GLN A 642 -1.77 9.49 8.84
C GLN A 642 -0.86 10.09 9.91
N SER A 643 0.44 10.29 9.62
CA SER A 643 1.37 10.85 10.59
C SER A 643 0.95 12.26 10.99
N ARG A 644 0.94 12.50 12.30
CA ARG A 644 0.50 13.75 12.93
C ARG A 644 -0.93 14.16 12.61
N LYS A 645 -1.85 13.22 12.45
CA LYS A 645 -3.28 13.51 12.21
C LYS A 645 -4.14 13.34 13.45
N MET A 646 -5.00 14.33 13.67
CA MET A 646 -6.05 14.33 14.70
C MET A 646 -7.45 14.20 14.08
N TRP A 647 -7.59 14.51 12.79
CA TRP A 647 -8.85 14.50 12.07
C TRP A 647 -8.67 13.94 10.67
N ALA A 648 -9.56 13.04 10.24
CA ALA A 648 -9.59 12.53 8.88
C ALA A 648 -11.01 12.37 8.34
N VAL A 649 -11.20 12.89 7.12
CA VAL A 649 -12.43 12.71 6.35
C VAL A 649 -12.14 11.77 5.19
N PHE A 650 -12.92 10.71 5.09
CA PHE A 650 -12.81 9.67 4.10
C PHE A 650 -13.92 9.86 3.07
N GLU A 651 -13.58 10.36 1.88
CA GLU A 651 -14.56 10.64 0.82
C GLU A 651 -14.66 9.49 -0.18
N GLU A 652 -15.89 9.25 -0.66
CA GLU A 652 -16.23 8.24 -1.67
C GLU A 652 -15.79 6.80 -1.32
N VAL A 653 -15.89 6.45 -0.03
CA VAL A 653 -15.24 5.22 0.45
C VAL A 653 -16.05 3.93 0.17
N VAL A 654 -15.34 3.02 -0.51
CA VAL A 654 -15.57 1.62 -0.94
C VAL A 654 -16.51 1.36 -2.13
N SER A 655 -15.90 0.96 -3.26
CA SER A 655 -16.58 0.41 -4.44
C SER A 655 -17.24 -0.95 -4.17
N ARG A 656 -18.15 -1.38 -5.06
CA ARG A 656 -18.95 -2.60 -4.92
C ARG A 656 -18.13 -3.88 -4.69
N ASP A 657 -16.94 -3.97 -5.28
CA ASP A 657 -16.23 -5.24 -5.43
C ASP A 657 -15.27 -5.58 -4.28
N GLN A 658 -15.00 -4.64 -3.36
CA GLN A 658 -14.05 -4.84 -2.24
C GLN A 658 -14.63 -4.57 -0.84
N ARG A 659 -15.96 -4.46 -0.71
CA ARG A 659 -16.66 -4.05 0.52
C ARG A 659 -16.30 -4.83 1.78
N TYR A 660 -15.96 -6.11 1.67
CA TYR A 660 -15.61 -6.96 2.81
C TYR A 660 -14.15 -6.81 3.26
N ASN A 661 -13.23 -6.58 2.34
CA ASN A 661 -11.78 -6.59 2.62
C ASN A 661 -11.33 -5.36 3.44
N GLN A 662 -12.01 -4.22 3.28
CA GLN A 662 -11.63 -2.98 3.95
C GLN A 662 -12.23 -2.81 5.37
N VAL A 663 -13.24 -3.60 5.76
CA VAL A 663 -13.92 -3.46 7.07
C VAL A 663 -12.94 -3.66 8.25
N GLY A 664 -12.02 -4.63 8.14
CA GLY A 664 -11.00 -4.86 9.17
C GLY A 664 -10.06 -3.66 9.33
N LYS A 665 -9.61 -3.08 8.21
CA LYS A 665 -8.74 -1.89 8.17
C LYS A 665 -9.44 -0.67 8.78
N ILE A 666 -10.70 -0.42 8.41
CA ILE A 666 -11.52 0.66 8.97
C ILE A 666 -11.70 0.49 10.49
N LYS A 667 -12.04 -0.72 10.97
CA LYS A 667 -12.19 -0.99 12.41
C LYS A 667 -10.90 -0.73 13.19
N HIS A 668 -9.76 -1.16 12.67
CA HIS A 668 -8.46 -0.89 13.28
C HIS A 668 -8.08 0.59 13.23
N LEU A 669 -8.38 1.29 12.12
CA LEU A 669 -8.15 2.73 12.00
C LEU A 669 -8.94 3.55 13.03
N VAL A 670 -10.19 3.14 13.30
CA VAL A 670 -11.06 3.79 14.31
C VAL A 670 -10.63 3.48 15.74
N THR A 671 -10.29 2.23 16.11
CA THR A 671 -10.04 1.87 17.53
C THR A 671 -8.58 1.57 17.89
N GLY A 672 -7.65 1.59 16.93
CA GLY A 672 -6.23 1.36 17.17
C GLY A 672 -5.60 2.54 17.89
N LYS A 673 -4.90 2.28 19.01
CA LYS A 673 -4.19 3.32 19.78
C LYS A 673 -2.84 3.71 19.17
N THR A 674 -2.25 2.81 18.40
CA THR A 674 -1.05 3.04 17.62
C THR A 674 -1.31 2.61 16.18
N VAL A 675 -0.52 3.11 15.25
CA VAL A 675 -0.52 2.70 13.85
C VAL A 675 0.92 2.58 13.37
N ARG A 676 1.18 1.50 12.62
CA ARG A 676 2.44 1.31 11.92
C ARG A 676 2.42 2.15 10.64
N MET A 677 3.28 3.16 10.58
CA MET A 677 3.47 4.04 9.44
C MET A 677 4.41 3.38 8.43
N GLU A 678 3.92 3.14 7.23
CA GLU A 678 4.65 2.61 6.10
C GLU A 678 4.78 3.70 5.02
N SER A 679 6.02 4.00 4.64
CA SER A 679 6.36 5.01 3.64
C SER A 679 7.23 4.40 2.54
N LYS A 680 7.18 4.97 1.34
CA LYS A 680 8.08 4.53 0.27
C LYS A 680 9.52 4.88 0.64
N PHE A 681 10.41 3.90 0.51
CA PHE A 681 11.87 4.03 0.73
C PHE A 681 12.31 4.35 2.17
N ILE A 682 11.44 4.16 3.17
CA ILE A 682 11.77 4.33 4.60
C ILE A 682 11.25 3.10 5.36
N ASN A 683 12.00 2.60 6.34
CA ASN A 683 11.55 1.54 7.24
C ASN A 683 10.31 2.01 8.02
N GLY A 684 9.29 1.16 8.10
CA GLY A 684 8.08 1.51 8.85
C GLY A 684 8.33 1.65 10.36
N TRP A 685 7.71 2.67 10.96
CA TRP A 685 7.77 2.98 12.40
C TRP A 685 6.39 2.91 13.04
N GLU A 686 6.31 2.87 14.37
CA GLU A 686 5.04 2.91 15.10
C GLU A 686 4.80 4.33 15.65
N GLU A 687 3.59 4.85 15.49
CA GLU A 687 3.19 6.20 15.95
C GLU A 687 1.86 6.12 16.70
N ALA A 688 1.67 7.00 17.69
CA ALA A 688 0.41 7.10 18.43
C ALA A 688 -0.72 7.62 17.52
N ASN A 689 -1.87 6.94 17.54
CA ASN A 689 -3.01 7.26 16.69
C ASN A 689 -3.98 8.17 17.46
N HIS A 690 -3.92 9.47 17.17
CA HIS A 690 -4.84 10.48 17.69
C HIS A 690 -5.94 10.88 16.68
N MET A 691 -6.05 10.17 15.56
CA MET A 691 -6.87 10.54 14.40
C MET A 691 -8.34 10.11 14.57
N ASN A 692 -9.26 11.06 14.71
CA ASN A 692 -10.70 10.80 14.70
C ASN A 692 -11.24 10.83 13.26
N ALA A 693 -12.12 9.89 12.93
CA ALA A 693 -12.46 9.57 11.54
C ALA A 693 -13.95 9.80 11.22
N VAL A 694 -14.21 10.46 10.09
CA VAL A 694 -15.54 10.62 9.50
C VAL A 694 -15.53 10.04 8.09
N PHE A 695 -16.54 9.25 7.74
CA PHE A 695 -16.67 8.59 6.45
C PHE A 695 -17.89 9.11 5.69
N LEU A 696 -17.67 9.53 4.45
CA LEU A 696 -18.68 10.07 3.54
C LEU A 696 -18.83 9.11 2.35
N SER A 697 -20.07 8.75 2.01
CA SER A 697 -20.34 7.88 0.86
C SER A 697 -21.66 8.21 0.17
N ASN A 698 -21.73 8.05 -1.14
CA ASN A 698 -22.97 8.18 -1.90
C ASN A 698 -23.65 6.81 -2.18
N GLU A 699 -23.07 5.71 -1.70
CA GLU A 699 -23.60 4.35 -1.85
C GLU A 699 -24.68 4.02 -0.79
N ILE A 700 -25.67 3.22 -1.20
CA ILE A 700 -26.76 2.74 -0.31
C ILE A 700 -26.19 1.83 0.79
N LEU A 701 -25.21 1.01 0.44
CA LEU A 701 -24.48 0.10 1.33
C LEU A 701 -22.97 0.40 1.17
N PRO A 702 -22.40 1.35 1.93
CA PRO A 702 -20.97 1.67 1.84
C PRO A 702 -20.10 0.46 2.17
N TRP A 703 -20.35 -0.19 3.32
CA TRP A 703 -19.82 -1.50 3.67
C TRP A 703 -20.73 -2.22 4.67
N PRO A 704 -20.58 -3.55 4.84
CA PRO A 704 -21.37 -4.32 5.78
C PRO A 704 -21.12 -3.93 7.25
N ILE A 705 -22.19 -3.67 7.98
CA ILE A 705 -22.15 -3.44 9.44
C ILE A 705 -22.96 -4.54 10.13
N SER A 706 -22.33 -5.25 11.07
CA SER A 706 -22.99 -6.26 11.90
C SER A 706 -23.83 -5.62 13.00
N ASP A 707 -24.91 -6.27 13.42
CA ASP A 707 -25.80 -5.74 14.46
C ASP A 707 -25.10 -5.43 15.80
N SER A 708 -24.09 -6.23 16.16
CA SER A 708 -23.25 -6.00 17.34
C SER A 708 -22.22 -4.87 17.20
N ASP A 709 -22.12 -4.21 16.03
CA ASP A 709 -21.18 -3.11 15.85
C ASP A 709 -21.71 -1.80 16.44
N ARG A 710 -20.94 -1.28 17.38
CA ARG A 710 -21.25 -0.10 18.20
C ARG A 710 -20.31 1.08 17.93
N ARG A 711 -19.49 0.99 16.87
CA ARG A 711 -18.43 1.98 16.57
C ARG A 711 -18.90 3.15 15.72
N MET A 712 -20.10 3.11 15.12
CA MET A 712 -20.48 4.08 14.10
C MET A 712 -21.82 4.75 14.37
N LEU A 713 -21.82 6.09 14.45
CA LEU A 713 -23.03 6.87 14.19
C LEU A 713 -23.29 6.79 12.69
N VAL A 714 -24.39 6.16 12.28
CA VAL A 714 -24.79 6.07 10.87
C VAL A 714 -25.92 7.06 10.64
N MET A 715 -25.70 8.05 9.77
CA MET A 715 -26.71 9.02 9.36
C MET A 715 -26.94 8.97 7.86
N TRP A 716 -28.21 9.12 7.47
CA TRP A 716 -28.62 9.35 6.08
C TRP A 716 -29.27 10.73 5.97
N PRO A 717 -28.55 11.79 5.59
CA PRO A 717 -29.14 13.09 5.30
C PRO A 717 -30.20 12.97 4.20
N MET A 718 -31.43 13.39 4.48
CA MET A 718 -32.58 13.24 3.57
C MET A 718 -32.81 14.42 2.64
N GLU A 719 -32.19 15.58 2.90
CA GLU A 719 -32.40 16.84 2.18
C GLU A 719 -31.11 17.38 1.55
N THR A 720 -31.24 18.08 0.41
CA THR A 720 -30.16 18.90 -0.15
C THR A 720 -30.00 20.16 0.68
N LEU A 721 -28.76 20.65 0.85
CA LEU A 721 -28.52 21.88 1.60
C LEU A 721 -29.20 23.06 0.88
N PRO A 722 -30.16 23.77 1.51
CA PRO A 722 -30.87 24.84 0.83
C PRO A 722 -29.91 25.98 0.42
N VAL A 723 -30.02 26.48 -0.80
CA VAL A 723 -29.10 27.49 -1.37
C VAL A 723 -28.96 28.74 -0.47
N ALA A 724 -30.03 29.15 0.23
CA ALA A 724 -29.99 30.25 1.18
C ALA A 724 -29.09 29.92 2.41
N ARG A 725 -29.20 28.71 2.96
CA ARG A 725 -28.34 28.22 4.05
C ARG A 725 -26.90 28.02 3.58
N GLN A 726 -26.69 27.45 2.39
CA GLN A 726 -25.36 27.31 1.79
C GLN A 726 -24.64 28.66 1.68
N LYS A 727 -25.32 29.71 1.18
CA LYS A 727 -24.78 31.07 1.11
C LYS A 727 -24.53 31.69 2.49
N ALA A 728 -25.38 31.41 3.47
CA ALA A 728 -25.18 31.88 4.84
C ALA A 728 -23.95 31.21 5.49
N ILE A 729 -23.78 29.89 5.33
CA ILE A 729 -22.61 29.14 5.81
C ILE A 729 -21.33 29.63 5.11
N GLY A 730 -21.36 29.88 3.80
CA GLY A 730 -20.22 30.47 3.08
C GLY A 730 -19.76 31.79 3.70
N ARG A 731 -20.71 32.68 4.04
CA ARG A 731 -20.40 33.93 4.76
C ARG A 731 -19.86 33.69 6.17
N GLU A 732 -20.37 32.70 6.91
CA GLU A 732 -19.81 32.35 8.22
C GLU A 732 -18.35 31.88 8.07
N LEU A 733 -18.05 31.01 7.11
CA LEU A 733 -16.68 30.54 6.85
C LEU A 733 -15.73 31.69 6.48
N GLU A 734 -16.16 32.66 5.67
CA GLU A 734 -15.38 33.85 5.31
C GLU A 734 -15.17 34.83 6.49
N ASN A 735 -16.09 34.88 7.45
CA ASN A 735 -16.11 35.88 8.53
C ASN A 735 -15.81 35.27 9.92
N GLY A 736 -14.98 34.23 9.99
CA GLY A 736 -14.48 33.68 11.27
C GLY A 736 -15.42 32.69 11.97
N GLY A 737 -16.48 32.22 11.31
CA GLY A 737 -17.46 31.28 11.84
C GLY A 737 -16.88 29.94 12.30
N VAL A 738 -15.74 29.51 11.75
CA VAL A 738 -15.00 28.32 12.23
C VAL A 738 -14.41 28.54 13.63
N ALA A 739 -13.83 29.72 13.90
CA ALA A 739 -13.29 30.08 15.20
C ALA A 739 -14.40 30.27 16.25
N ALA A 740 -15.53 30.83 15.81
CA ALA A 740 -16.76 30.91 16.60
C ALA A 740 -17.35 29.52 16.94
N LEU A 741 -17.38 28.59 15.97
CA LEU A 741 -17.80 27.21 16.18
C LEU A 741 -16.86 26.49 17.16
N TYR A 742 -15.55 26.68 17.04
CA TYR A 742 -14.57 26.13 17.97
C TYR A 742 -14.81 26.63 19.40
N GLY A 743 -14.99 27.95 19.61
CA GLY A 743 -15.33 28.50 20.92
C GLY A 743 -16.63 27.94 21.49
N TRP A 744 -17.67 27.77 20.66
CA TRP A 744 -18.92 27.12 21.07
C TRP A 744 -18.72 25.65 21.47
N LEU A 745 -17.97 24.85 20.69
CA LEU A 745 -17.68 23.45 21.00
C LEU A 745 -16.91 23.28 22.32
N LEU A 746 -16.04 24.22 22.68
CA LEU A 746 -15.37 24.23 23.98
C LEU A 746 -16.31 24.51 25.17
N ARG A 747 -17.53 25.03 24.93
CA ARG A 747 -18.58 25.25 25.95
C ARG A 747 -19.67 24.20 25.97
N VAL A 748 -19.64 23.21 25.06
CA VAL A 748 -20.63 22.12 25.04
C VAL A 748 -20.48 21.29 26.31
N ASP A 749 -21.56 21.19 27.09
CA ASP A 749 -21.63 20.26 28.21
C ASP A 749 -21.57 18.81 27.73
N LEU A 750 -20.56 18.08 28.16
CA LEU A 750 -20.34 16.68 27.85
C LEU A 750 -21.18 15.75 28.76
N GLY A 751 -21.49 16.13 29.99
CA GLY A 751 -22.03 15.21 31.01
C GLY A 751 -21.17 13.95 31.15
N ASP A 752 -21.79 12.77 31.12
CA ASP A 752 -21.10 11.46 31.17
C ASP A 752 -20.39 11.06 29.86
N PHE A 753 -20.37 11.92 28.83
CA PHE A 753 -19.81 11.62 27.53
C PHE A 753 -18.27 11.49 27.58
N ASN A 754 -17.78 10.37 27.04
CA ASN A 754 -16.38 9.94 26.97
C ASN A 754 -16.08 9.23 25.63
N GLU A 755 -14.82 8.83 25.38
CA GLU A 755 -14.35 8.23 24.12
C GLU A 755 -15.12 6.98 23.70
N ARG A 756 -15.75 6.28 24.65
CA ARG A 756 -16.47 5.01 24.47
C ARG A 756 -17.99 5.15 24.38
N THR A 757 -18.49 6.38 24.43
CA THR A 757 -19.93 6.65 24.44
C THR A 757 -20.53 6.17 23.14
N ARG A 758 -21.43 5.18 23.24
CA ARG A 758 -21.99 4.52 22.06
C ARG A 758 -22.91 5.50 21.32
N PRO A 759 -22.91 5.50 19.98
CA PRO A 759 -23.89 6.25 19.20
C PRO A 759 -25.29 5.66 19.41
N PRO A 760 -26.36 6.48 19.29
CA PRO A 760 -27.73 5.99 19.31
C PRO A 760 -28.00 5.03 18.13
N SER A 761 -28.98 4.14 18.28
CA SER A 761 -29.52 3.42 17.14
C SER A 761 -30.37 4.38 16.31
N THR A 762 -30.08 4.48 15.02
CA THR A 762 -30.79 5.34 14.08
C THR A 762 -31.47 4.46 13.03
N ALA A 763 -32.58 4.94 12.45
CA ALA A 763 -33.25 4.23 11.35
C ALA A 763 -32.30 3.98 10.15
N SER A 764 -31.31 4.85 9.94
CA SER A 764 -30.23 4.67 8.95
C SER A 764 -29.32 3.50 9.30
N ARG A 765 -28.88 3.39 10.58
CA ARG A 765 -28.10 2.26 11.08
C ARG A 765 -28.86 0.95 10.92
N GLU A 766 -30.12 0.89 11.34
CA GLU A 766 -30.95 -0.31 11.30
C GLU A 766 -31.19 -0.79 9.87
N ARG A 767 -31.47 0.12 8.94
CA ARG A 767 -31.54 -0.18 7.50
C ARG A 767 -30.21 -0.73 6.98
N LEU A 768 -29.09 -0.13 7.35
CA LEU A 768 -27.76 -0.56 6.90
C LEU A 768 -27.39 -1.94 7.46
N VAL A 769 -27.69 -2.22 8.73
CA VAL A 769 -27.53 -3.54 9.36
C VAL A 769 -28.42 -4.58 8.66
N ALA A 770 -29.69 -4.26 8.38
CA ALA A 770 -30.60 -5.16 7.67
C ALA A 770 -30.08 -5.51 6.26
N LEU A 771 -29.57 -4.53 5.52
CA LEU A 771 -28.91 -4.71 4.21
C LEU A 771 -27.56 -5.45 4.29
N SER A 772 -26.96 -5.56 5.48
CA SER A 772 -25.67 -6.21 5.73
C SER A 772 -25.78 -7.67 6.18
N ARG A 773 -26.99 -8.17 6.40
CA ARG A 773 -27.23 -9.56 6.85
C ARG A 773 -26.85 -10.55 5.76
N ALA A 774 -26.13 -11.61 6.14
CA ALA A 774 -25.97 -12.77 5.27
C ALA A 774 -27.31 -13.50 5.10
N GLY A 775 -27.54 -14.19 3.98
CA GLY A 775 -28.82 -14.84 3.67
C GLY A 775 -29.38 -15.74 4.78
N TRP A 776 -28.53 -16.44 5.56
CA TRP A 776 -28.99 -17.23 6.71
C TRP A 776 -29.49 -16.38 7.89
N GLN A 777 -28.92 -15.19 8.12
CA GLN A 777 -29.36 -14.25 9.14
C GLN A 777 -30.67 -13.57 8.72
N THR A 778 -30.80 -13.27 7.42
CA THR A 778 -32.07 -12.82 6.83
C THR A 778 -33.15 -13.88 7.00
N PHE A 779 -32.86 -15.14 6.66
CA PHE A 779 -33.78 -16.26 6.87
C PHE A 779 -34.18 -16.42 8.35
N LEU A 780 -33.22 -16.42 9.28
CA LEU A 780 -33.49 -16.51 10.72
C LEU A 780 -34.35 -15.36 11.22
N TYR A 781 -34.08 -14.12 10.77
CA TYR A 781 -34.90 -12.97 11.08
C TYR A 781 -36.33 -13.13 10.57
N LEU A 782 -36.52 -13.50 9.30
CA LEU A 782 -37.85 -13.71 8.71
C LEU A 782 -38.59 -14.88 9.40
N TRP A 783 -37.87 -15.90 9.86
CA TRP A 783 -38.44 -17.01 10.62
C TRP A 783 -38.92 -16.57 12.00
N ARG A 784 -38.07 -15.84 12.74
CA ARG A 784 -38.37 -15.35 14.10
C ARG A 784 -39.54 -14.38 14.13
N TYR A 785 -39.56 -13.41 13.22
CA TYR A 785 -40.62 -12.39 13.16
C TYR A 785 -41.85 -12.82 12.35
N GLY A 786 -41.96 -14.10 11.96
CA GLY A 786 -43.15 -14.66 11.32
C GLY A 786 -43.39 -14.25 9.87
N GLU A 787 -42.43 -13.59 9.22
CA GLU A 787 -42.47 -13.18 7.81
C GLU A 787 -42.36 -14.38 6.84
N LEU A 788 -41.79 -15.51 7.29
CA LEU A 788 -41.91 -16.78 6.57
C LEU A 788 -43.30 -17.42 6.72
N GLY A 789 -44.14 -16.96 7.64
CA GLY A 789 -45.44 -17.53 7.95
C GLY A 789 -45.80 -17.44 9.43
N ARG A 790 -47.02 -17.00 9.73
CA ARG A 790 -47.50 -16.79 11.11
C ARG A 790 -47.42 -18.09 11.93
N GLY A 791 -46.76 -18.01 13.08
CA GLY A 791 -46.63 -19.12 14.01
C GLY A 791 -45.65 -20.23 13.58
N LEU A 792 -44.80 -20.00 12.57
CA LEU A 792 -43.68 -20.89 12.22
C LEU A 792 -42.51 -20.79 13.21
N TRP A 793 -42.38 -19.69 13.95
CA TRP A 793 -41.45 -19.61 15.08
C TRP A 793 -41.90 -20.61 16.17
N GLY A 794 -41.08 -21.63 16.42
CA GLY A 794 -41.45 -22.76 17.27
C GLY A 794 -40.59 -24.00 17.01
N VAL A 795 -40.89 -25.10 17.72
CA VAL A 795 -40.09 -26.32 17.61
C VAL A 795 -40.30 -27.00 16.26
N CYS A 796 -39.21 -27.25 15.54
CA CYS A 796 -39.22 -27.90 14.23
C CYS A 796 -38.03 -28.84 14.05
N LEU A 797 -38.16 -29.82 13.15
CA LEU A 797 -37.04 -30.67 12.74
C LEU A 797 -35.99 -29.83 12.00
N SER A 798 -34.71 -30.05 12.31
CA SER A 798 -33.61 -29.36 11.63
C SER A 798 -33.49 -29.70 10.14
N THR A 799 -34.02 -30.85 9.69
CA THR A 799 -34.19 -31.20 8.27
C THR A 799 -35.27 -30.36 7.60
N ASP A 800 -36.40 -30.16 8.27
CA ASP A 800 -37.56 -29.47 7.71
C ASP A 800 -37.28 -27.96 7.62
N LEU A 801 -36.63 -27.37 8.64
CA LEU A 801 -36.17 -25.99 8.60
C LEU A 801 -35.12 -25.75 7.50
N TYR A 802 -34.23 -26.73 7.27
CA TYR A 802 -33.25 -26.65 6.19
C TYR A 802 -33.90 -26.77 4.80
N ALA A 803 -34.91 -27.62 4.64
CA ALA A 803 -35.68 -27.70 3.39
C ALA A 803 -36.46 -26.40 3.12
N LEU A 804 -37.07 -25.80 4.16
CA LEU A 804 -37.67 -24.46 4.08
C LEU A 804 -36.64 -23.40 3.68
N PHE A 805 -35.41 -23.45 4.20
CA PHE A 805 -34.31 -22.56 3.80
C PHE A 805 -33.91 -22.74 2.33
N LEU A 806 -33.79 -23.98 1.83
CA LEU A 806 -33.50 -24.23 0.42
C LEU A 806 -34.58 -23.67 -0.51
N GLU A 807 -35.86 -23.89 -0.17
CA GLU A 807 -36.99 -23.35 -0.93
C GLU A 807 -37.06 -21.82 -0.87
N TRP A 808 -36.81 -21.22 0.30
CA TRP A 808 -36.69 -19.78 0.46
C TRP A 808 -35.54 -19.20 -0.38
N CYS A 809 -34.38 -19.85 -0.40
CA CYS A 809 -33.25 -19.46 -1.24
C CYS A 809 -33.60 -19.49 -2.72
N GLN A 810 -34.26 -20.55 -3.18
CA GLN A 810 -34.72 -20.67 -4.56
C GLN A 810 -35.71 -19.57 -4.96
N ARG A 811 -36.69 -19.25 -4.10
CA ARG A 811 -37.69 -18.20 -4.36
C ARG A 811 -37.07 -16.80 -4.40
N ASN A 812 -36.11 -16.51 -3.52
CA ASN A 812 -35.54 -15.16 -3.33
C ASN A 812 -34.20 -14.93 -4.05
N LYS A 813 -33.68 -15.94 -4.78
CA LYS A 813 -32.36 -15.94 -5.43
C LYS A 813 -31.19 -15.75 -4.46
N GLU A 814 -31.33 -16.27 -3.25
CA GLU A 814 -30.31 -16.24 -2.20
C GLU A 814 -29.39 -17.47 -2.29
N HIS A 815 -28.15 -17.33 -1.83
CA HIS A 815 -27.17 -18.41 -1.89
C HIS A 815 -27.46 -19.52 -0.86
N VAL A 816 -27.63 -20.74 -1.36
CA VAL A 816 -27.72 -21.96 -0.54
C VAL A 816 -26.38 -22.29 0.13
N MET A 817 -26.44 -23.06 1.23
CA MET A 817 -25.28 -23.63 1.90
C MET A 817 -25.60 -25.04 2.39
N SER A 818 -24.59 -25.85 2.72
CA SER A 818 -24.82 -27.22 3.20
C SER A 818 -25.59 -27.27 4.52
N GLN A 819 -26.34 -28.35 4.73
CA GLN A 819 -27.13 -28.59 5.95
C GLN A 819 -26.30 -28.46 7.22
N THR A 820 -25.06 -28.97 7.22
CA THR A 820 -24.12 -28.86 8.34
C THR A 820 -23.80 -27.40 8.66
N LYS A 821 -23.50 -26.58 7.63
CA LYS A 821 -23.15 -25.17 7.80
C LYS A 821 -24.34 -24.33 8.24
N PHE A 822 -25.48 -24.51 7.58
CA PHE A 822 -26.76 -23.89 7.98
C PHE A 822 -27.09 -24.23 9.43
N SER A 823 -27.02 -25.52 9.78
CA SER A 823 -27.38 -25.97 11.11
C SER A 823 -26.47 -25.44 12.21
N LEU A 824 -25.17 -25.29 11.95
CA LEU A 824 -24.22 -24.73 12.91
C LEU A 824 -24.47 -23.23 13.14
N PHE A 825 -24.80 -22.48 12.08
CA PHE A 825 -25.17 -21.06 12.20
C PHE A 825 -26.50 -20.85 12.92
N ILE A 826 -27.56 -21.58 12.59
CA ILE A 826 -28.82 -21.45 13.34
C ILE A 826 -28.63 -21.84 14.82
N SER A 827 -27.80 -22.86 15.11
CA SER A 827 -27.51 -23.26 16.49
C SER A 827 -26.70 -22.26 17.34
N SER A 828 -26.21 -21.15 16.77
CA SER A 828 -25.60 -20.07 17.57
C SER A 828 -26.62 -19.11 18.15
N GLU A 829 -27.87 -19.12 17.66
CA GLU A 829 -28.95 -18.21 18.05
C GLU A 829 -30.23 -18.92 18.52
N VAL A 830 -30.37 -20.24 18.26
CA VAL A 830 -31.53 -21.06 18.60
C VAL A 830 -31.05 -22.39 19.15
N GLU A 831 -31.56 -22.87 20.29
CA GLU A 831 -31.10 -24.13 20.87
C GLU A 831 -31.34 -25.29 19.89
N LYS A 832 -30.33 -26.17 19.75
CA LYS A 832 -30.44 -27.37 18.92
C LYS A 832 -30.26 -28.64 19.75
N THR A 833 -31.24 -29.53 19.72
CA THR A 833 -31.16 -30.82 20.40
C THR A 833 -30.14 -31.74 19.72
N ARG A 834 -29.65 -32.74 20.48
CA ARG A 834 -29.11 -33.96 19.86
C ARG A 834 -30.21 -34.72 19.11
N SER A 835 -29.85 -35.76 18.35
CA SER A 835 -30.86 -36.64 17.74
C SER A 835 -31.66 -37.35 18.83
N ILE A 836 -32.97 -37.06 18.91
CA ILE A 836 -33.90 -37.57 19.92
C ILE A 836 -35.07 -38.30 19.25
N PRO A 837 -35.71 -39.26 19.94
CA PRO A 837 -36.83 -40.00 19.37
C PRO A 837 -38.09 -39.13 19.22
N TRP A 838 -38.75 -39.25 18.08
CA TRP A 838 -40.05 -38.64 17.79
C TRP A 838 -40.95 -39.61 17.03
N THR A 839 -42.25 -39.34 17.00
CA THR A 839 -43.24 -40.22 16.36
C THR A 839 -43.72 -39.61 15.04
N GLU A 840 -43.56 -40.34 13.93
CA GLU A 840 -44.17 -40.00 12.64
C GLU A 840 -45.31 -40.99 12.37
N ARG A 841 -46.57 -40.53 12.48
CA ARG A 841 -47.76 -41.40 12.50
C ARG A 841 -47.69 -42.45 13.62
N ASN A 842 -47.28 -43.68 13.29
CA ASN A 842 -47.09 -44.79 14.24
C ASN A 842 -45.61 -45.23 14.35
N ASP A 843 -44.72 -44.70 13.51
CA ASP A 843 -43.32 -45.11 13.46
C ASP A 843 -42.45 -44.25 14.37
N ARG A 844 -41.52 -44.88 15.09
CA ARG A 844 -40.53 -44.18 15.90
C ARG A 844 -39.34 -43.79 15.02
N ARG A 845 -39.16 -42.48 14.82
CA ARG A 845 -38.03 -41.87 14.11
C ARG A 845 -37.07 -41.23 15.11
N PHE A 846 -35.89 -40.86 14.64
CA PHE A 846 -34.92 -40.05 15.38
C PHE A 846 -34.59 -38.81 14.56
N GLY A 847 -34.41 -37.67 15.23
CA GLY A 847 -34.12 -36.40 14.57
C GLY A 847 -33.64 -35.35 15.56
N ALA A 848 -32.88 -34.38 15.07
CA ALA A 848 -32.46 -33.22 15.84
C ALA A 848 -33.41 -32.04 15.57
N PHE A 849 -33.78 -31.31 16.62
CA PHE A 849 -34.76 -30.23 16.58
C PHE A 849 -34.09 -28.89 16.85
N PHE A 850 -34.64 -27.83 16.28
CA PHE A 850 -34.42 -26.47 16.76
C PHE A 850 -35.54 -26.11 17.74
N VAL A 851 -35.17 -25.49 18.85
CA VAL A 851 -36.05 -25.11 19.95
C VAL A 851 -35.76 -23.65 20.29
N PRO A 852 -36.61 -22.71 19.84
CA PRO A 852 -36.55 -21.33 20.31
C PRO A 852 -36.81 -21.24 21.82
N ASP A 853 -36.12 -20.32 22.49
CA ASP A 853 -36.18 -20.06 23.94
C ASP A 853 -37.15 -18.91 24.31
N ASP A 854 -38.04 -18.55 23.38
CA ASP A 854 -38.85 -17.33 23.39
C ASP A 854 -40.32 -17.64 23.80
N PRO A 855 -40.97 -16.84 24.68
CA PRO A 855 -42.38 -17.02 25.06
C PRO A 855 -43.39 -16.99 23.90
N GLU A 856 -43.06 -16.35 22.78
CA GLU A 856 -43.93 -16.32 21.59
C GLU A 856 -43.77 -17.54 20.68
N ALA A 857 -42.81 -18.43 20.99
CA ALA A 857 -42.54 -19.62 20.20
C ALA A 857 -43.61 -20.71 20.38
N SER A 858 -43.97 -21.38 19.28
CA SER A 858 -44.86 -22.53 19.28
C SER A 858 -44.15 -23.78 19.83
N LEU A 859 -44.09 -23.92 21.16
CA LEU A 859 -43.46 -25.04 21.86
C LEU A 859 -44.41 -26.23 22.09
N PRO A 860 -43.92 -27.49 22.12
CA PRO A 860 -44.71 -28.67 22.47
C PRO A 860 -44.97 -28.73 23.99
N PRO A 861 -46.03 -29.42 24.44
CA PRO A 861 -46.32 -29.59 25.87
C PRO A 861 -45.28 -30.47 26.59
N SER A 862 -44.49 -31.27 25.88
CA SER A 862 -43.28 -31.90 26.40
C SER A 862 -42.33 -32.33 25.27
N MET A 863 -41.06 -32.57 25.60
CA MET A 863 -40.06 -33.12 24.66
C MET A 863 -40.15 -34.65 24.48
N ARG A 864 -41.31 -35.26 24.75
CA ARG A 864 -41.54 -36.70 24.54
C ARG A 864 -41.94 -37.00 23.09
N ALA A 865 -41.59 -38.19 22.61
CA ALA A 865 -41.74 -38.56 21.21
C ALA A 865 -43.13 -38.31 20.57
N PRO A 866 -44.28 -38.57 21.25
CA PRO A 866 -45.60 -38.29 20.68
C PRO A 866 -45.93 -36.79 20.59
N ASP A 867 -45.46 -36.00 21.55
CA ASP A 867 -45.71 -34.55 21.61
C ASP A 867 -44.85 -33.82 20.56
N LEU A 868 -43.60 -34.27 20.37
CA LEU A 868 -42.74 -33.84 19.27
C LEU A 868 -43.32 -34.20 17.89
N GLY A 869 -43.91 -35.38 17.74
CA GLY A 869 -44.61 -35.79 16.50
C GLY A 869 -45.72 -34.82 16.11
N LYS A 870 -46.61 -34.50 17.07
CA LYS A 870 -47.68 -33.51 16.87
C LYS A 870 -47.13 -32.11 16.54
N ALA A 871 -46.05 -31.68 17.19
CA ALA A 871 -45.43 -30.39 16.90
C ALA A 871 -44.88 -30.31 15.47
N VAL A 872 -44.24 -31.39 14.97
CA VAL A 872 -43.78 -31.48 13.58
C VAL A 872 -44.95 -31.43 12.60
N GLU A 873 -46.03 -32.17 12.85
CA GLU A 873 -47.23 -32.15 12.00
C GLU A 873 -47.89 -30.76 11.96
N GLN A 874 -48.00 -30.10 13.12
CA GLN A 874 -48.51 -28.72 13.21
C GLN A 874 -47.60 -27.71 12.51
N TRP A 875 -46.29 -27.81 12.67
CA TRP A 875 -45.32 -26.93 12.00
C TRP A 875 -45.37 -27.09 10.47
N ARG A 876 -45.38 -28.34 9.99
CA ARG A 876 -45.60 -28.68 8.58
C ARG A 876 -46.96 -28.17 8.06
N SER A 877 -48.02 -28.23 8.86
CA SER A 877 -49.33 -27.69 8.48
C SER A 877 -49.30 -26.16 8.33
N LYS A 878 -48.70 -25.44 9.29
CA LYS A 878 -48.49 -23.99 9.21
C LYS A 878 -47.64 -23.60 8.00
N ALA A 879 -46.61 -24.38 7.66
CA ALA A 879 -45.78 -24.13 6.49
C ALA A 879 -46.57 -24.28 5.17
N ARG A 880 -47.42 -25.31 5.05
CA ARG A 880 -48.34 -25.41 3.89
C ARG A 880 -49.31 -24.22 3.81
N LEU A 881 -49.87 -23.79 4.94
CA LEU A 881 -50.77 -22.61 5.01
C LEU A 881 -50.06 -21.30 4.65
N ALA A 882 -48.76 -21.17 4.94
CA ALA A 882 -47.92 -20.07 4.50
C ALA A 882 -47.43 -20.21 3.04
N GLY A 883 -47.87 -21.26 2.32
CA GLY A 883 -47.58 -21.46 0.90
C GLY A 883 -46.23 -22.10 0.59
N TRP A 884 -45.64 -22.87 1.51
CA TRP A 884 -44.41 -23.65 1.29
C TRP A 884 -44.71 -25.08 0.82
N ASN A 885 -43.87 -25.62 -0.07
CA ASN A 885 -44.08 -26.93 -0.68
C ASN A 885 -43.51 -28.07 0.20
N VAL A 886 -44.13 -28.26 1.37
CA VAL A 886 -43.72 -29.23 2.38
C VAL A 886 -43.61 -30.66 1.85
N ASP A 887 -44.47 -31.03 0.91
CA ASP A 887 -44.52 -32.37 0.33
C ASP A 887 -43.37 -32.61 -0.68
N ALA A 888 -42.76 -31.54 -1.22
CA ALA A 888 -41.54 -31.65 -2.00
C ALA A 888 -40.26 -31.80 -1.15
N TRP A 889 -40.30 -31.55 0.16
CA TRP A 889 -39.11 -31.60 1.03
C TRP A 889 -38.55 -33.01 1.29
N ASP A 890 -39.25 -34.06 0.87
CA ASP A 890 -38.86 -35.46 1.11
C ASP A 890 -37.50 -35.84 0.48
N HIS A 891 -37.09 -35.19 -0.61
CA HIS A 891 -35.76 -35.42 -1.20
C HIS A 891 -34.60 -35.03 -0.26
N VAL A 892 -34.80 -34.02 0.60
CA VAL A 892 -33.81 -33.60 1.62
C VAL A 892 -33.71 -34.63 2.73
N LYS A 893 -34.80 -35.34 3.04
CA LYS A 893 -34.83 -36.41 4.06
C LYS A 893 -34.05 -37.65 3.59
N ALA A 894 -34.07 -37.94 2.29
CA ALA A 894 -33.36 -39.07 1.70
C ALA A 894 -31.84 -38.89 1.59
N SER A 895 -31.32 -37.64 1.64
CA SER A 895 -29.87 -37.36 1.66
C SER A 895 -29.29 -37.19 3.07
N ALA A 896 -30.13 -37.23 4.12
CA ALA A 896 -29.75 -37.08 5.52
C ALA A 896 -29.92 -38.37 6.35
N ALA A 897 -30.42 -39.44 5.71
CA ALA A 897 -30.53 -40.80 6.23
C ALA A 897 -29.42 -41.69 5.63
#